data_AF-A0A7Y5EH67-F1
#
_entry.id   AF-A0A7Y5EH67-F1
#
_cell.length_a   1.000
_cell.length_b   1.000
_cell.length_c   1.000
_cell.angle_alpha   90.00
_cell.angle_beta   90.00
_cell.angle_gamma   90.00
#
_symmetry.space_group_name_H-M   'P 1'
#
loop_
_entity.id
_entity.type
_entity.pdbx_description
1 polymer ?
#
loop_
_entity_poly.entity_id
_entity_poly.type
_entity_poly.pdbx_seq_one_letter_code
_entity_poly.pdbx_strand_id
1 'polypeptide(L)'
;MKQKFCLLAVLVLLFSFSSNADFNKGADAYSAGDFATAVKEWQLLAEQGNRTAQYNLGAMYAKGQGVVQDDQVAVSWYRKAAEQGLAGAQATLAWKYSTGRGVAQNIQEAVAWYLKAAEQGHIIAQYSLGVIYATGRGVLQDDQAAVAWYRKAAEQGYVDAQYQLGMKYAAGFGVAQDEQLAVTWFHKAAERGNVAAQFNLGVMYATGRGIAQDNQVAAVWYQKAAEQGHAAAQYYLGVMYASGQGVTRDEYAAGVLYHKAAGQGHILAQASLGWIFSTGRGVKQDDQTAVHWYRKAAEQGNAISQYSLGLMYASGRGVTQDEQAAVVWYHKAAEQGYTAAQYQLGGMYAKGQGVEQDEQAAVAWYHKAAEQGKVAAQTALGLIYATGRGVVKDYKTAEAWYRKAAEQGNANAQYNLGWMYASGHGVAQNEQSAVVWYQKAAEQGNVSAQYQLGLRYYNGRGVVQDDQIAAVWFHKAAEQGDAAAQFNLGFMYTKGRGVEQDDKTAAAWYHKAAAQGHAEAQSTLGLLYANGVGVERDEQAAAAWYRLAAEQGYAAAQTYLGEMYANGRGVAKDYKKAEAWYRKAAEQGNVSAQYQLGLMYYNGQGVVQDDQFAAAWFHKAAEQGDAAAQFNLGFMYTKGRGVEQDDKTAAAWYHKVAAQGHAAAQSTLGLLYANGMGVERDEQAAAAWYRLAAEQGYAAAQTYLGEMYANGRGVAKDYKKAEAWYRKAAEQGNVSAQYQLGLMYYNGQGVVQDDQFAAAWFHKAAEQGDAAAQFNLGFMYTKGRGVEQDDKTAAAWYHKVAAQGHAAAQSTLGLLYANGMGVERDEQAAAAWYRLAAEQGYAAAQTYLGEMYANGRGVAKDEQTAAAWYSKAAKQGDSKAQYNLGVLYANGRGVKQDDKVAMAWHRKAAEQGDFLAQFNLGVMYANGRGVEQNEQAAAVWYGKAAEQGYSAAQTNLGRLYANGVGMARDYQAALAWYRKAAEHDDALAQFNLGWMYVNGLGIAKNDNTAAAWFRKAAEQGYIAAQVNLGLMYDSGRGVAKDYKAAEVWYRKAAEQGSASAQFQLGRMYSDGPDIARDYQAAVGWYLKASEQGHATAQTYLGLMYTNGRGVAKNNETAAIWYRKAAEQGTAIAQYILSSKYAEGQGVEKNDVIAYVLISLAAAGGNKNATEVRETLQQKLNSEQLEEALYIVRTWKPGSPIPLSTKSVAVSEL
;
A
#
# COMPACT_ATOMS: atom_id res chain seq x y z
N MET A 1 129.80 115.43 41.75
CA MET A 1 129.44 116.57 42.61
C MET A 1 127.93 116.55 42.79
N LYS A 2 127.45 116.42 44.05
CA LYS A 2 126.28 117.07 44.71
C LYS A 2 125.05 117.42 43.81
N GLN A 3 123.77 117.23 44.15
CA GLN A 3 123.02 116.93 45.39
C GLN A 3 121.50 117.03 45.03
N LYS A 4 120.60 116.36 45.79
CA LYS A 4 119.11 116.51 45.87
C LYS A 4 118.32 115.96 44.65
N PHE A 5 117.38 115.02 44.74
CA PHE A 5 116.33 114.75 45.73
C PHE A 5 116.13 113.22 45.90
N CYS A 6 116.17 112.74 47.14
CA CYS A 6 115.85 111.39 47.55
C CYS A 6 115.18 111.50 48.93
N LEU A 7 113.84 111.34 49.01
CA LEU A 7 113.05 111.08 50.24
C LEU A 7 111.54 111.06 49.92
N LEU A 8 111.03 109.98 49.31
CA LEU A 8 109.60 109.61 49.36
C LEU A 8 109.36 108.15 48.92
N ALA A 9 110.23 107.21 49.34
CA ALA A 9 110.16 105.80 48.90
C ALA A 9 110.29 104.74 50.02
N VAL A 10 110.06 105.11 51.30
CA VAL A 10 110.17 104.15 52.44
C VAL A 10 108.91 104.09 53.32
N LEU A 11 107.77 104.67 52.90
CA LEU A 11 106.52 104.66 53.69
C LEU A 11 105.36 103.79 53.11
N VAL A 12 105.59 103.01 52.04
CA VAL A 12 104.54 102.17 51.41
C VAL A 12 104.82 100.65 51.49
N LEU A 13 105.94 100.22 52.10
CA LEU A 13 106.27 98.78 52.28
C LEU A 13 106.08 98.26 53.71
N LEU A 14 105.58 99.09 54.64
CA LEU A 14 105.29 98.69 56.03
C LEU A 14 103.77 98.63 56.37
N PHE A 15 102.88 98.88 55.41
CA PHE A 15 101.41 98.76 55.59
C PHE A 15 100.76 97.55 54.91
N SER A 16 101.53 96.74 54.16
CA SER A 16 101.01 95.60 53.39
C SER A 16 101.30 94.23 54.01
N PHE A 17 102.10 94.17 55.09
CA PHE A 17 102.42 92.92 55.81
C PHE A 17 101.60 92.71 57.10
N SER A 18 100.95 93.74 57.65
CA SER A 18 100.08 93.59 58.84
C SER A 18 98.68 93.05 58.50
N SER A 19 98.09 93.47 57.38
CA SER A 19 96.69 93.14 57.03
C SER A 19 96.44 91.67 56.68
N ASN A 20 97.46 90.93 56.20
CA ASN A 20 97.34 89.51 55.88
C ASN A 20 97.47 88.60 57.11
N ALA A 21 98.25 89.01 58.11
CA ALA A 21 98.37 88.30 59.38
C ALA A 21 97.08 88.38 60.20
N ASP A 22 96.40 89.52 60.15
CA ASP A 22 95.14 89.74 60.87
C ASP A 22 93.94 89.03 60.21
N PHE A 23 93.94 88.86 58.89
CA PHE A 23 92.89 88.07 58.20
C PHE A 23 92.91 86.59 58.61
N ASN A 24 94.09 86.00 58.72
CA ASN A 24 94.25 84.58 59.09
C ASN A 24 93.81 84.32 60.53
N LYS A 25 94.01 85.26 61.47
CA LYS A 25 93.47 85.15 62.83
C LYS A 25 91.95 84.98 62.83
N GLY A 26 91.23 85.73 62.00
CA GLY A 26 89.79 85.58 61.84
C GLY A 26 89.38 84.23 61.23
N ALA A 27 90.16 83.73 60.26
CA ALA A 27 89.92 82.43 59.63
C ALA A 27 90.17 81.24 60.57
N ASP A 28 91.24 81.32 61.37
CA ASP A 28 91.59 80.33 62.37
C ASP A 28 90.52 80.31 63.49
N ALA A 29 90.09 81.48 63.96
CA ALA A 29 89.00 81.59 64.94
C ALA A 29 87.68 81.01 64.41
N TYR A 30 87.33 81.31 63.14
CA TYR A 30 86.12 80.76 62.51
C TYR A 30 86.18 79.24 62.38
N SER A 31 87.35 78.70 62.02
CA SER A 31 87.58 77.25 61.89
C SER A 31 87.58 76.54 63.25
N ALA A 32 88.01 77.22 64.32
CA ALA A 32 87.94 76.75 65.70
C ALA A 32 86.54 76.88 66.33
N GLY A 33 85.56 77.46 65.63
CA GLY A 33 84.21 77.71 66.14
C GLY A 33 84.10 78.93 67.07
N ASP A 34 85.16 79.70 67.26
CA ASP A 34 85.15 80.98 67.99
C ASP A 34 84.67 82.11 67.07
N PHE A 35 83.36 82.09 66.82
CA PHE A 35 82.72 83.04 65.90
C PHE A 35 82.76 84.48 66.41
N ALA A 36 82.77 84.72 67.72
CA ALA A 36 82.82 86.08 68.27
C ALA A 36 84.16 86.76 67.96
N THR A 37 85.27 86.02 68.15
CA THR A 37 86.61 86.49 67.78
C THR A 37 86.73 86.62 66.27
N ALA A 38 86.21 85.66 65.49
CA ALA A 38 86.21 85.75 64.02
C ALA A 38 85.45 86.98 63.49
N VAL A 39 84.28 87.30 64.06
CA VAL A 39 83.55 88.54 63.72
C VAL A 39 84.41 89.74 64.05
N LYS A 40 85.00 89.81 65.24
CA LYS A 40 85.80 90.98 65.65
C LYS A 40 86.99 91.23 64.72
N GLU A 41 87.75 90.19 64.40
CA GLU A 41 88.93 90.28 63.51
C GLU A 41 88.52 90.60 62.06
N TRP A 42 87.47 89.97 61.55
CA TRP A 42 86.99 90.25 60.18
C TRP A 42 86.17 91.53 60.05
N GLN A 43 85.50 92.02 61.08
CA GLN A 43 84.73 93.28 61.06
C GLN A 43 85.66 94.45 60.76
N LEU A 44 86.79 94.54 61.46
CA LEU A 44 87.79 95.59 61.25
C LEU A 44 88.34 95.55 59.82
N LEU A 45 88.67 94.36 59.32
CA LEU A 45 89.18 94.16 57.97
C LEU A 45 88.11 94.43 56.90
N ALA A 46 86.86 94.06 57.16
CA ALA A 46 85.73 94.29 56.27
C ALA A 46 85.42 95.78 56.12
N GLU A 47 85.52 96.55 57.21
CA GLU A 47 85.40 98.02 57.22
C GLU A 47 86.56 98.70 56.51
N GLN A 48 87.77 98.14 56.59
CA GLN A 48 88.95 98.57 55.83
C GLN A 48 88.92 98.16 54.34
N GLY A 49 87.83 97.54 53.89
CA GLY A 49 87.62 97.21 52.48
C GLY A 49 88.07 95.81 52.06
N ASN A 50 88.49 94.93 52.97
CA ASN A 50 88.87 93.56 52.59
C ASN A 50 87.66 92.75 52.10
N ARG A 51 87.58 92.49 50.79
CA ARG A 51 86.46 91.78 50.15
C ARG A 51 86.17 90.38 50.71
N THR A 52 87.20 89.63 51.13
CA THR A 52 87.01 88.27 51.67
C THR A 52 86.46 88.34 53.10
N ALA A 53 86.95 89.29 53.90
CA ALA A 53 86.41 89.56 55.23
C ALA A 53 84.94 90.02 55.15
N GLN A 54 84.61 90.90 54.20
CA GLN A 54 83.22 91.32 53.93
C GLN A 54 82.31 90.14 53.56
N TYR A 55 82.77 89.22 52.71
CA TYR A 55 81.99 88.03 52.35
C TYR A 55 81.80 87.07 53.52
N ASN A 56 82.86 86.78 54.27
CA ASN A 56 82.79 85.91 55.44
C ASN A 56 81.88 86.51 56.51
N LEU A 57 81.98 87.82 56.76
CA LEU A 57 81.10 88.55 57.66
C LEU A 57 79.64 88.50 57.18
N GLY A 58 79.39 88.68 55.89
CA GLY A 58 78.07 88.49 55.30
C GLY A 58 77.51 87.07 55.53
N ALA A 59 78.35 86.04 55.42
CA ALA A 59 77.96 84.65 55.73
C ALA A 59 77.68 84.43 57.21
N MET A 60 78.42 85.08 58.09
CA MET A 60 78.20 85.02 59.54
C MET A 60 76.88 85.68 59.93
N TYR A 61 76.56 86.87 59.37
CA TYR A 61 75.24 87.51 59.55
C TYR A 61 74.10 86.68 58.96
N ALA A 62 74.29 86.06 57.79
CA ALA A 62 73.26 85.22 57.17
C ALA A 62 72.94 83.96 58.00
N LYS A 63 73.91 83.47 58.78
CA LYS A 63 73.82 82.26 59.61
C LYS A 63 73.65 82.52 61.11
N GLY A 64 73.76 83.77 61.57
CA GLY A 64 73.76 84.13 62.99
C GLY A 64 74.97 83.61 63.78
N GLN A 65 76.13 83.48 63.13
CA GLN A 65 77.35 82.95 63.75
C GLN A 65 78.16 84.10 64.36
N GLY A 66 78.23 84.18 65.70
CA GLY A 66 78.96 85.25 66.40
C GLY A 66 78.29 86.63 66.39
N VAL A 67 77.18 86.78 65.68
CA VAL A 67 76.30 87.96 65.58
C VAL A 67 74.84 87.53 65.50
N VAL A 68 73.91 88.44 65.75
CA VAL A 68 72.48 88.19 65.51
C VAL A 68 72.27 87.95 64.01
N GLN A 69 71.50 86.91 63.68
CA GLN A 69 71.17 86.59 62.29
C GLN A 69 70.41 87.76 61.65
N ASP A 70 70.97 88.32 60.59
CA ASP A 70 70.37 89.45 59.87
C ASP A 70 70.70 89.35 58.38
N ASP A 71 69.69 88.97 57.60
CA ASP A 71 69.83 88.80 56.15
C ASP A 71 69.96 90.14 55.41
N GLN A 72 69.47 91.26 55.95
CA GLN A 72 69.64 92.59 55.33
C GLN A 72 71.08 93.09 55.52
N VAL A 73 71.62 92.93 56.73
CA VAL A 73 73.02 93.24 57.02
C VAL A 73 73.95 92.32 56.23
N ALA A 74 73.61 91.03 56.14
CA ALA A 74 74.34 90.09 55.29
C ALA A 74 74.38 90.53 53.82
N VAL A 75 73.23 90.93 53.24
CA VAL A 75 73.16 91.45 51.87
C VAL A 75 74.02 92.70 51.71
N SER A 76 74.06 93.60 52.69
CA SER A 76 74.90 94.80 52.62
C SER A 76 76.40 94.46 52.53
N TRP A 77 76.86 93.46 53.29
CA TRP A 77 78.23 92.97 53.27
C TRP A 77 78.55 92.17 52.00
N TYR A 78 77.63 91.30 51.57
CA TYR A 78 77.75 90.61 50.29
C TYR A 78 77.80 91.57 49.12
N ARG A 79 77.03 92.66 49.14
CA ARG A 79 77.07 93.70 48.10
C ARG A 79 78.43 94.35 48.03
N LYS A 80 78.98 94.80 49.17
CA LYS A 80 80.33 95.39 49.22
C LYS A 80 81.39 94.41 48.68
N ALA A 81 81.32 93.14 49.06
CA ALA A 81 82.24 92.11 48.55
C ALA A 81 82.03 91.80 47.06
N ALA A 82 80.78 91.80 46.60
CA ALA A 82 80.39 91.51 45.21
C ALA A 82 80.81 92.63 44.24
N GLU A 83 80.69 93.88 44.66
CA GLU A 83 81.16 95.07 43.93
C GLU A 83 82.68 95.07 43.75
N GLN A 84 83.41 94.48 44.70
CA GLN A 84 84.86 94.25 44.62
C GLN A 84 85.27 93.01 43.79
N GLY A 85 84.34 92.43 43.06
CA GLY A 85 84.62 91.33 42.14
C GLY A 85 84.81 89.97 42.80
N LEU A 86 84.31 89.74 44.03
CA LEU A 86 84.39 88.42 44.64
C LEU A 86 83.26 87.52 44.13
N ALA A 87 83.58 86.53 43.29
CA ALA A 87 82.60 85.64 42.64
C ALA A 87 81.61 84.96 43.61
N GLY A 88 82.09 84.47 44.75
CA GLY A 88 81.23 83.85 45.78
C GLY A 88 80.22 84.82 46.37
N ALA A 89 80.62 86.09 46.58
CA ALA A 89 79.72 87.15 47.05
C ALA A 89 78.71 87.54 45.97
N GLN A 90 79.14 87.64 44.70
CA GLN A 90 78.26 87.93 43.56
C GLN A 90 77.20 86.85 43.38
N ALA A 91 77.58 85.57 43.41
CA ALA A 91 76.63 84.45 43.28
C ALA A 91 75.67 84.36 44.46
N THR A 92 76.15 84.63 45.68
CA THR A 92 75.31 84.62 46.89
C THR A 92 74.33 85.79 46.87
N LEU A 93 74.77 86.99 46.48
CA LEU A 93 73.92 88.16 46.31
C LEU A 93 72.87 87.93 45.21
N ALA A 94 73.27 87.33 44.09
CA ALA A 94 72.36 86.94 43.03
C ALA A 94 71.28 85.97 43.51
N TRP A 95 71.66 84.97 44.32
CA TRP A 95 70.70 84.05 44.94
C TRP A 95 69.74 84.76 45.91
N LYS A 96 70.24 85.72 46.71
CA LYS A 96 69.40 86.55 47.60
C LYS A 96 68.36 87.34 46.81
N TYR A 97 68.75 87.93 45.68
CA TYR A 97 67.81 88.62 44.76
C TYR A 97 66.85 87.67 44.04
N SER A 98 67.30 86.48 43.65
CA SER A 98 66.46 85.48 42.98
C SER A 98 65.35 84.96 43.91
N THR A 99 65.67 84.81 45.19
CA THR A 99 64.77 84.26 46.21
C THR A 99 64.02 85.32 47.02
N GLY A 100 64.42 86.59 46.95
CA GLY A 100 63.85 87.68 47.76
C GLY A 100 64.24 87.64 49.24
N ARG A 101 65.36 87.00 49.58
CA ARG A 101 65.80 86.81 50.97
C ARG A 101 66.74 87.93 51.40
N GLY A 102 66.34 88.76 52.37
CA GLY A 102 67.13 89.91 52.85
C GLY A 102 67.13 91.13 51.91
N VAL A 103 66.53 91.00 50.73
CA VAL A 103 66.36 92.06 49.71
C VAL A 103 65.11 91.77 48.90
N ALA A 104 64.46 92.79 48.33
CA ALA A 104 63.31 92.60 47.44
C ALA A 104 63.69 91.68 46.27
N GLN A 105 62.81 90.73 45.93
CA GLN A 105 63.03 89.81 44.82
C GLN A 105 63.18 90.59 43.51
N ASN A 106 64.29 90.38 42.80
CA ASN A 106 64.56 91.02 41.53
C ASN A 106 65.38 90.07 40.65
N ILE A 107 64.71 89.40 39.71
CA ILE A 107 65.35 88.39 38.86
C ILE A 107 66.32 89.02 37.86
N GLN A 108 66.05 90.23 37.37
CA GLN A 108 66.97 90.92 36.46
C GLN A 108 68.29 91.26 37.16
N GLU A 109 68.19 91.75 38.39
CA GLU A 109 69.35 92.03 39.23
C GLU A 109 70.09 90.74 39.60
N ALA A 110 69.35 89.65 39.90
CA ALA A 110 69.93 88.33 40.13
C ALA A 110 70.72 87.83 38.91
N VAL A 111 70.17 87.96 37.70
CA VAL A 111 70.85 87.57 36.46
C VAL A 111 72.12 88.39 36.25
N ALA A 112 72.07 89.71 36.46
CA ALA A 112 73.25 90.57 36.33
C ALA A 112 74.39 90.14 37.29
N TRP A 113 74.07 89.81 38.54
CA TRP A 113 75.06 89.33 39.51
C TRP A 113 75.52 87.89 39.23
N TYR A 114 74.62 87.01 38.78
CA TYR A 114 74.99 85.66 38.37
C TYR A 114 75.90 85.66 37.15
N LEU A 115 75.67 86.52 36.14
CA LEU A 115 76.54 86.64 34.97
C LEU A 115 77.97 87.00 35.39
N LYS A 116 78.13 88.03 36.23
CA LYS A 116 79.44 88.44 36.76
C LYS A 116 80.15 87.29 37.47
N ALA A 117 79.44 86.52 38.29
CA ALA A 117 80.01 85.37 39.01
C ALA A 117 80.32 84.19 38.07
N ALA A 118 79.44 83.91 37.11
CA ALA A 118 79.52 82.79 36.20
C ALA A 118 80.66 82.93 35.18
N GLU A 119 80.92 84.16 34.71
CA GLU A 119 82.08 84.51 33.88
C GLU A 119 83.41 84.27 34.59
N GLN A 120 83.43 84.40 35.92
CA GLN A 120 84.58 84.07 36.77
C GLN A 120 84.70 82.56 37.09
N GLY A 121 83.86 81.72 36.49
CA GLY A 121 83.91 80.28 36.69
C GLY A 121 83.05 79.77 37.86
N HIS A 122 82.27 80.62 38.56
CA HIS A 122 81.51 80.18 39.73
C HIS A 122 80.41 79.16 39.36
N ILE A 123 80.59 77.92 39.77
CA ILE A 123 79.80 76.75 39.33
C ILE A 123 78.29 76.89 39.60
N ILE A 124 77.89 77.36 40.78
CA ILE A 124 76.46 77.53 41.15
C ILE A 124 75.82 78.64 40.31
N ALA A 125 76.59 79.69 39.96
CA ALA A 125 76.08 80.80 39.17
C ALA A 125 75.86 80.37 37.71
N GLN A 126 76.78 79.59 37.14
CA GLN A 126 76.65 78.99 35.83
C GLN A 126 75.42 78.07 35.75
N TYR A 127 75.24 77.16 36.72
CA TYR A 127 74.03 76.33 36.76
C TYR A 127 72.74 77.16 36.89
N SER A 128 72.73 78.15 37.79
CA SER A 128 71.55 78.99 38.03
C SER A 128 71.15 79.78 36.78
N LEU A 129 72.12 80.29 36.01
CA LEU A 129 71.85 80.90 34.71
C LEU A 129 71.32 79.88 33.70
N GLY A 130 71.87 78.67 33.67
CA GLY A 130 71.33 77.58 32.85
C GLY A 130 69.85 77.34 33.11
N VAL A 131 69.44 77.28 34.40
CA VAL A 131 68.03 77.14 34.80
C VAL A 131 67.19 78.34 34.38
N ILE A 132 67.69 79.56 34.62
CA ILE A 132 66.99 80.80 34.29
C ILE A 132 66.70 80.89 32.77
N TYR A 133 67.70 80.62 31.93
CA TYR A 133 67.53 80.62 30.47
C TYR A 133 66.66 79.46 29.97
N ALA A 134 66.78 78.27 30.56
CA ALA A 134 65.95 77.11 30.18
C ALA A 134 64.46 77.32 30.51
N THR A 135 64.16 78.12 31.53
CA THR A 135 62.79 78.36 32.02
C THR A 135 62.21 79.71 31.60
N GLY A 136 63.02 80.61 31.02
CA GLY A 136 62.61 81.97 30.67
C GLY A 136 62.24 82.85 31.87
N ARG A 137 62.81 82.58 33.07
CA ARG A 137 62.48 83.34 34.28
C ARG A 137 63.27 84.64 34.34
N GLY A 138 62.63 85.77 34.03
CA GLY A 138 63.25 87.11 34.09
C GLY A 138 64.16 87.45 32.91
N VAL A 139 64.32 86.54 31.95
CA VAL A 139 64.95 86.69 30.63
C VAL A 139 64.13 85.93 29.60
N LEU A 140 64.29 86.21 28.31
CA LEU A 140 63.69 85.38 27.26
C LEU A 140 64.24 83.94 27.36
N GLN A 141 63.35 82.95 27.22
CA GLN A 141 63.75 81.55 27.19
C GLN A 141 64.72 81.31 26.04
N ASP A 142 65.88 80.74 26.34
CA ASP A 142 66.93 80.47 25.38
C ASP A 142 67.63 79.17 25.76
N ASP A 143 67.24 78.08 25.09
CA ASP A 143 67.81 76.77 25.36
C ASP A 143 69.27 76.63 24.92
N GLN A 144 69.72 77.40 23.91
CA GLN A 144 71.13 77.39 23.50
C GLN A 144 72.02 78.02 24.57
N ALA A 145 71.60 79.18 25.08
CA ALA A 145 72.26 79.83 26.21
C ALA A 145 72.22 78.95 27.46
N ALA A 146 71.09 78.29 27.72
CA ALA A 146 70.96 77.37 28.84
C ALA A 146 71.96 76.20 28.76
N VAL A 147 72.06 75.54 27.62
CA VAL A 147 73.04 74.46 27.39
C VAL A 147 74.46 74.96 27.55
N ALA A 148 74.79 76.15 27.02
CA ALA A 148 76.14 76.71 27.17
C ALA A 148 76.52 76.90 28.64
N TRP A 149 75.59 77.38 29.48
CA TRP A 149 75.81 77.54 30.92
C TRP A 149 75.80 76.21 31.68
N TYR A 150 74.89 75.29 31.36
CA TYR A 150 74.90 73.95 31.94
C TYR A 150 76.19 73.20 31.62
N ARG A 151 76.71 73.30 30.40
CA ARG A 151 77.98 72.67 30.01
C ARG A 151 79.13 73.14 30.89
N LYS A 152 79.29 74.46 31.07
CA LYS A 152 80.34 75.02 31.94
C LYS A 152 80.23 74.51 33.38
N ALA A 153 79.02 74.40 33.93
CA ALA A 153 78.82 73.87 35.28
C ALA A 153 79.01 72.34 35.36
N ALA A 154 78.58 71.60 34.34
CA ALA A 154 78.64 70.14 34.26
C ALA A 154 80.08 69.63 34.11
N GLU A 155 80.91 70.33 33.34
CA GLU A 155 82.35 70.05 33.17
C GLU A 155 83.13 70.24 34.48
N GLN A 156 82.69 71.16 35.33
CA GLN A 156 83.22 71.33 36.69
C GLN A 156 82.69 70.30 37.70
N GLY A 157 81.81 69.38 37.27
CA GLY A 157 81.31 68.30 38.09
C GLY A 157 80.00 68.59 38.83
N TYR A 158 79.27 69.66 38.49
CA TYR A 158 77.97 69.95 39.13
C TYR A 158 76.92 68.93 38.67
N VAL A 159 76.45 68.10 39.60
CA VAL A 159 75.63 66.92 39.31
C VAL A 159 74.32 67.26 38.62
N ASP A 160 73.61 68.30 39.09
CA ASP A 160 72.33 68.70 38.48
C ASP A 160 72.52 69.29 37.09
N ALA A 161 73.66 69.98 36.83
CA ALA A 161 73.98 70.47 35.49
C ALA A 161 74.30 69.31 34.54
N GLN A 162 74.99 68.26 35.01
CA GLN A 162 75.26 67.05 34.23
C GLN A 162 73.96 66.35 33.84
N TYR A 163 73.02 66.20 34.78
CA TYR A 163 71.71 65.63 34.51
C TYR A 163 70.91 66.48 33.51
N GLN A 164 70.80 67.79 33.74
CA GLN A 164 70.08 68.71 32.85
C GLN A 164 70.67 68.71 31.44
N LEU A 165 72.00 68.67 31.31
CA LEU A 165 72.68 68.60 30.03
C LEU A 165 72.39 67.26 29.32
N GLY A 166 72.40 66.15 30.05
CA GLY A 166 71.97 64.84 29.53
C GLY A 166 70.54 64.87 28.99
N MET A 167 69.61 65.51 29.71
CA MET A 167 68.22 65.70 29.26
C MET A 167 68.14 66.55 27.97
N LYS A 168 68.90 67.64 27.89
CA LYS A 168 68.92 68.52 26.71
C LYS A 168 69.45 67.79 25.47
N TYR A 169 70.48 66.96 25.60
CA TYR A 169 70.99 66.12 24.50
C TYR A 169 70.03 64.99 24.11
N ALA A 170 69.38 64.33 25.08
CA ALA A 170 68.42 63.26 24.79
C ALA A 170 67.19 63.79 24.02
N ALA A 171 66.76 65.01 24.32
CA ALA A 171 65.59 65.64 23.72
C ALA A 171 65.89 66.55 22.51
N GLY A 172 67.16 66.97 22.31
CA GLY A 172 67.53 67.90 21.25
C GLY A 172 67.09 69.36 21.49
N PHE A 173 67.02 69.79 22.75
CA PHE A 173 66.63 71.18 23.09
C PHE A 173 67.86 72.06 23.28
N GLY A 174 68.01 73.09 22.44
CA GLY A 174 69.18 74.00 22.45
C GLY A 174 70.47 73.39 21.89
N VAL A 175 70.44 72.10 21.52
CA VAL A 175 71.52 71.34 20.88
C VAL A 175 70.90 70.30 19.94
N ALA A 176 71.67 69.80 18.97
CA ALA A 176 71.26 68.64 18.19
C ALA A 176 71.05 67.43 19.12
N GLN A 177 70.04 66.61 18.82
CA GLN A 177 69.78 65.39 19.57
C GLN A 177 70.98 64.44 19.45
N ASP A 178 71.51 64.01 20.59
CA ASP A 178 72.67 63.12 20.68
C ASP A 178 72.51 62.19 21.89
N GLU A 179 72.04 60.98 21.63
CA GLU A 179 71.75 60.01 22.69
C GLU A 179 73.03 59.43 23.32
N GLN A 180 74.13 59.32 22.57
CA GLN A 180 75.42 58.83 23.11
C GLN A 180 75.99 59.84 24.11
N LEU A 181 75.92 61.12 23.76
CA LEU A 181 76.36 62.19 24.65
C LEU A 181 75.42 62.34 25.84
N ALA A 182 74.12 62.13 25.66
CA ALA A 182 73.17 62.07 26.76
C ALA A 182 73.51 60.95 27.76
N VAL A 183 73.79 59.73 27.28
CA VAL A 183 74.24 58.61 28.12
C VAL A 183 75.51 58.97 28.88
N THR A 184 76.47 59.61 28.23
CA THR A 184 77.74 60.04 28.86
C THR A 184 77.48 60.99 30.04
N TRP A 185 76.58 61.96 29.88
CA TRP A 185 76.24 62.91 30.94
C TRP A 185 75.35 62.29 32.03
N PHE A 186 74.40 61.43 31.67
CA PHE A 186 73.62 60.68 32.64
C PHE A 186 74.49 59.75 33.49
N HIS A 187 75.48 59.08 32.91
CA HIS A 187 76.41 58.23 33.65
C HIS A 187 77.16 59.03 34.71
N LYS A 188 77.75 60.16 34.34
CA LYS A 188 78.46 61.06 35.27
C LYS A 188 77.57 61.53 36.43
N ALA A 189 76.32 61.88 36.15
CA ALA A 189 75.37 62.30 37.17
C ALA A 189 74.87 61.13 38.04
N ALA A 190 74.63 59.96 37.44
CA ALA A 190 74.10 58.76 38.09
C ALA A 190 75.09 58.13 39.08
N GLU A 191 76.37 58.10 38.74
CA GLU A 191 77.46 57.65 39.63
C GLU A 191 77.58 58.52 40.89
N ARG A 192 77.19 59.80 40.78
CA ARG A 192 77.19 60.77 41.88
C ARG A 192 75.86 60.82 42.65
N GLY A 193 74.98 59.84 42.42
CA GLY A 193 73.75 59.68 43.20
C GLY A 193 72.53 60.43 42.67
N ASN A 194 72.56 61.02 41.47
CA ASN A 194 71.36 61.64 40.92
C ASN A 194 70.33 60.59 40.52
N VAL A 195 69.22 60.52 41.27
CA VAL A 195 68.16 59.50 41.10
C VAL A 195 67.52 59.54 39.70
N ALA A 196 67.25 60.74 39.18
CA ALA A 196 66.64 60.90 37.87
C ALA A 196 67.59 60.45 36.75
N ALA A 197 68.89 60.73 36.87
CA ALA A 197 69.91 60.24 35.95
C ALA A 197 70.07 58.72 36.02
N GLN A 198 70.05 58.11 37.22
CA GLN A 198 70.09 56.65 37.38
C GLN A 198 68.90 55.97 36.69
N PHE A 199 67.68 56.49 36.87
CA PHE A 199 66.51 55.98 36.17
C PHE A 199 66.64 56.10 34.65
N ASN A 200 66.97 57.30 34.15
CA ASN A 200 67.08 57.53 32.70
C ASN A 200 68.20 56.70 32.06
N LEU A 201 69.32 56.50 32.76
CA LEU A 201 70.37 55.61 32.32
C LEU A 201 69.89 54.15 32.25
N GLY A 202 69.11 53.70 33.24
CA GLY A 202 68.43 52.40 33.19
C GLY A 202 67.51 52.25 31.97
N VAL A 203 66.77 53.31 31.60
CA VAL A 203 65.94 53.33 30.39
C VAL A 203 66.78 53.23 29.13
N MET A 204 67.89 53.97 29.04
CA MET A 204 68.79 53.92 27.87
C MET A 204 69.36 52.51 27.66
N TYR A 205 69.81 51.84 28.75
CA TYR A 205 70.29 50.46 28.68
C TYR A 205 69.19 49.44 28.35
N ALA A 206 67.98 49.59 28.91
CA ALA A 206 66.87 48.68 28.65
C ALA A 206 66.36 48.77 27.20
N THR A 207 66.45 49.97 26.60
CA THR A 207 65.94 50.25 25.24
C THR A 207 67.01 50.21 24.15
N GLY A 208 68.29 50.25 24.52
CA GLY A 208 69.40 50.32 23.56
C GLY A 208 69.55 51.69 22.88
N ARG A 209 69.04 52.77 23.51
CA ARG A 209 69.11 54.15 22.99
C ARG A 209 70.43 54.80 23.39
N GLY A 210 71.22 55.26 22.42
CA GLY A 210 72.55 55.84 22.65
C GLY A 210 73.61 54.89 23.22
N ILE A 211 73.28 53.63 23.55
CA ILE A 211 74.18 52.61 24.08
C ILE A 211 73.64 51.21 23.72
N ALA A 212 74.50 50.19 23.66
CA ALA A 212 74.05 48.82 23.41
C ALA A 212 73.06 48.37 24.50
N GLN A 213 72.01 47.65 24.08
CA GLN A 213 70.99 47.15 25.00
C GLN A 213 71.59 46.15 25.99
N ASP A 214 71.40 46.40 27.29
CA ASP A 214 71.84 45.52 28.37
C ASP A 214 70.84 45.58 29.53
N ASN A 215 70.01 44.53 29.63
CA ASN A 215 68.97 44.45 30.66
C ASN A 215 69.53 44.19 32.06
N GLN A 216 70.72 43.59 32.20
CA GLN A 216 71.34 43.36 33.52
C GLN A 216 71.82 44.69 34.08
N VAL A 217 72.51 45.49 33.26
CA VAL A 217 72.98 46.82 33.66
C VAL A 217 71.80 47.77 33.90
N ALA A 218 70.75 47.68 33.07
CA ALA A 218 69.52 48.44 33.30
C ALA A 218 68.87 48.13 34.66
N ALA A 219 68.78 46.85 35.03
CA ALA A 219 68.23 46.43 36.33
C ALA A 219 69.03 46.99 37.51
N VAL A 220 70.37 47.01 37.40
CA VAL A 220 71.24 47.61 38.44
C VAL A 220 70.95 49.09 38.63
N TRP A 221 70.78 49.85 37.54
CA TRP A 221 70.48 51.28 37.62
C TRP A 221 69.05 51.55 38.10
N TYR A 222 68.08 50.74 37.69
CA TYR A 222 66.72 50.82 38.25
C TYR A 222 66.68 50.48 39.73
N GLN A 223 67.43 49.47 40.21
CA GLN A 223 67.55 49.14 41.62
C GLN A 223 68.03 50.33 42.44
N LYS A 224 69.14 50.97 42.03
CA LYS A 224 69.68 52.15 42.71
C LYS A 224 68.67 53.31 42.80
N ALA A 225 67.92 53.56 41.73
CA ALA A 225 66.89 54.60 41.72
C ALA A 225 65.65 54.19 42.54
N ALA A 226 65.27 52.92 42.50
CA ALA A 226 64.10 52.37 43.20
C ALA A 226 64.27 52.36 44.73
N GLU A 227 65.48 52.06 45.21
CA GLU A 227 65.87 52.12 46.63
C GLU A 227 65.78 53.54 47.19
N GLN A 228 66.01 54.55 46.36
CA GLN A 228 65.85 55.97 46.69
C GLN A 228 64.41 56.48 46.52
N GLY A 229 63.45 55.58 46.26
CA GLY A 229 62.02 55.89 46.23
C GLY A 229 61.46 56.24 44.85
N HIS A 230 62.23 56.17 43.76
CA HIS A 230 61.73 56.56 42.43
C HIS A 230 60.64 55.61 41.89
N ALA A 231 59.39 56.07 41.85
CA ALA A 231 58.22 55.24 41.51
C ALA A 231 58.32 54.54 40.15
N ALA A 232 58.76 55.24 39.09
CA ALA A 232 58.90 54.61 37.78
C ALA A 232 60.01 53.54 37.78
N ALA A 233 61.11 53.76 38.52
CA ALA A 233 62.19 52.78 38.60
C ALA A 233 61.72 51.52 39.34
N GLN A 234 60.94 51.67 40.42
CA GLN A 234 60.30 50.55 41.12
C GLN A 234 59.40 49.75 40.18
N TYR A 235 58.58 50.42 39.36
CA TYR A 235 57.74 49.74 38.38
C TYR A 235 58.54 48.97 37.33
N TYR A 236 59.49 49.61 36.64
CA TYR A 236 60.26 48.96 35.57
C TYR A 236 61.13 47.82 36.09
N LEU A 237 61.71 47.95 37.28
CA LEU A 237 62.39 46.85 37.95
C LEU A 237 61.41 45.71 38.29
N GLY A 238 60.20 46.03 38.77
CA GLY A 238 59.15 45.04 39.00
C GLY A 238 58.78 44.27 37.72
N VAL A 239 58.70 44.97 36.57
CA VAL A 239 58.49 44.33 35.25
C VAL A 239 59.65 43.38 34.91
N MET A 240 60.90 43.77 35.17
CA MET A 240 62.06 42.90 34.94
C MET A 240 62.03 41.65 35.82
N TYR A 241 61.63 41.76 37.08
CA TYR A 241 61.42 40.60 37.96
C TYR A 241 60.25 39.71 37.51
N ALA A 242 59.15 40.29 37.04
CA ALA A 242 58.00 39.52 36.55
C ALA A 242 58.32 38.74 35.26
N SER A 243 59.12 39.35 34.35
CA SER A 243 59.49 38.76 33.06
C SER A 243 60.76 37.89 33.12
N GLY A 244 61.64 38.10 34.10
CA GLY A 244 62.98 37.50 34.14
C GLY A 244 63.99 38.13 33.18
N GLN A 245 63.74 39.35 32.70
CA GLN A 245 64.64 40.06 31.79
C GLN A 245 65.70 40.82 32.58
N GLY A 246 66.97 40.39 32.51
CA GLY A 246 68.09 41.03 33.20
C GLY A 246 68.24 40.67 34.69
N VAL A 247 67.23 40.02 35.28
CA VAL A 247 67.23 39.48 36.65
C VAL A 247 66.57 38.10 36.66
N THR A 248 66.83 37.28 37.68
CA THR A 248 66.09 36.03 37.90
C THR A 248 64.62 36.34 38.12
N ARG A 249 63.72 35.63 37.42
CA ARG A 249 62.28 35.83 37.53
C ARG A 249 61.79 35.58 38.97
N ASP A 250 61.12 36.57 39.54
CA ASP A 250 60.55 36.53 40.90
C ASP A 250 59.25 37.36 40.93
N GLU A 251 58.11 36.68 40.88
CA GLU A 251 56.79 37.34 40.86
C GLU A 251 56.42 37.97 42.21
N TYR A 252 56.97 37.47 43.32
CA TYR A 252 56.72 38.06 44.64
C TYR A 252 57.48 39.39 44.79
N ALA A 253 58.76 39.41 44.42
CA ALA A 253 59.56 40.64 44.40
C ALA A 253 58.95 41.71 43.48
N ALA A 254 58.45 41.28 42.31
CA ALA A 254 57.70 42.16 41.41
C ALA A 254 56.46 42.76 42.09
N GLY A 255 55.65 41.93 42.77
CA GLY A 255 54.48 42.39 43.53
C GLY A 255 54.81 43.42 44.60
N VAL A 256 55.90 43.23 45.37
CA VAL A 256 56.37 44.19 46.37
C VAL A 256 56.74 45.53 45.74
N LEU A 257 57.46 45.52 44.62
CA LEU A 257 57.88 46.73 43.90
C LEU A 257 56.67 47.45 43.28
N TYR A 258 55.72 46.73 42.71
CA TYR A 258 54.48 47.32 42.21
C TYR A 258 53.66 47.95 43.33
N HIS A 259 53.57 47.31 44.50
CA HIS A 259 52.88 47.89 45.66
C HIS A 259 53.50 49.22 46.09
N LYS A 260 54.83 49.30 46.16
CA LYS A 260 55.55 50.55 46.47
C LYS A 260 55.28 51.64 45.43
N ALA A 261 55.38 51.32 44.15
CA ALA A 261 55.13 52.29 43.07
C ALA A 261 53.65 52.73 43.00
N ALA A 262 52.72 51.80 43.20
CA ALA A 262 51.28 52.06 43.18
C ALA A 262 50.82 52.95 44.34
N GLY A 263 51.43 52.79 45.52
CA GLY A 263 51.22 53.67 46.68
C GLY A 263 51.62 55.12 46.43
N GLN A 264 52.54 55.35 45.47
CA GLN A 264 52.95 56.67 45.00
C GLN A 264 52.09 57.20 43.83
N GLY A 265 51.04 56.49 43.44
CA GLY A 265 50.15 56.89 42.34
C GLY A 265 50.59 56.42 40.94
N HIS A 266 51.58 55.52 40.82
CA HIS A 266 52.03 55.06 39.50
C HIS A 266 50.98 54.18 38.81
N ILE A 267 50.35 54.70 37.75
CA ILE A 267 49.19 54.09 37.06
C ILE A 267 49.46 52.66 36.59
N LEU A 268 50.59 52.42 35.91
CA LEU A 268 50.91 51.08 35.39
C LEU A 268 51.18 50.08 36.51
N ALA A 269 51.68 50.53 37.66
CA ALA A 269 51.90 49.66 38.81
C ALA A 269 50.58 49.27 39.48
N GLN A 270 49.62 50.20 39.55
CA GLN A 270 48.26 49.93 40.02
C GLN A 270 47.56 48.91 39.10
N ALA A 271 47.69 49.05 37.77
CA ALA A 271 47.17 48.09 36.81
C ALA A 271 47.80 46.69 36.97
N SER A 272 49.13 46.63 37.13
CA SER A 272 49.86 45.38 37.37
C SER A 272 49.46 44.69 38.67
N LEU A 273 49.21 45.44 39.75
CA LEU A 273 48.68 44.88 41.00
C LEU A 273 47.27 44.31 40.83
N GLY A 274 46.38 45.03 40.13
CA GLY A 274 45.06 44.51 39.81
C GLY A 274 45.14 43.15 39.12
N TRP A 275 46.06 43.01 38.16
CA TRP A 275 46.28 41.75 37.44
C TRP A 275 46.85 40.64 38.32
N ILE A 276 47.89 40.93 39.11
CA ILE A 276 48.50 39.96 40.01
C ILE A 276 47.51 39.44 41.05
N PHE A 277 46.69 40.31 41.67
CA PHE A 277 45.67 39.88 42.62
C PHE A 277 44.53 39.11 41.97
N SER A 278 44.12 39.46 40.74
CA SER A 278 43.05 38.73 40.02
C SER A 278 43.47 37.33 39.56
N THR A 279 44.78 37.11 39.38
CA THR A 279 45.34 35.84 38.88
C THR A 279 46.03 35.01 39.94
N GLY A 280 46.33 35.59 41.12
CA GLY A 280 47.08 34.93 42.19
C GLY A 280 48.56 34.69 41.85
N ARG A 281 49.16 35.51 40.98
CA ARG A 281 50.58 35.34 40.57
C ARG A 281 51.53 36.03 41.54
N GLY A 282 52.29 35.26 42.32
CA GLY A 282 53.20 35.79 43.35
C GLY A 282 52.49 36.28 44.63
N VAL A 283 51.17 36.33 44.67
CA VAL A 283 50.35 36.63 45.87
C VAL A 283 49.11 35.73 45.90
N LYS A 284 48.43 35.62 47.04
CA LYS A 284 47.13 34.92 47.11
C LYS A 284 46.11 35.67 46.25
N GLN A 285 45.35 34.95 45.42
CA GLN A 285 44.28 35.54 44.62
C GLN A 285 43.25 36.24 45.52
N ASP A 286 42.92 37.48 45.18
CA ASP A 286 41.95 38.31 45.88
C ASP A 286 41.29 39.28 44.90
N ASP A 287 40.10 38.91 44.44
CA ASP A 287 39.37 39.68 43.44
C ASP A 287 38.86 41.03 43.99
N GLN A 288 38.64 41.17 45.30
CA GLN A 288 38.23 42.46 45.89
C GLN A 288 39.38 43.45 45.86
N THR A 289 40.58 43.00 46.24
CA THR A 289 41.80 43.81 46.15
C THR A 289 42.18 44.09 44.69
N ALA A 290 41.95 43.15 43.78
CA ALA A 290 42.13 43.37 42.35
C ALA A 290 41.22 44.50 41.83
N VAL A 291 39.93 44.47 42.16
CA VAL A 291 38.97 45.54 41.81
C VAL A 291 39.43 46.88 42.36
N HIS A 292 39.89 46.94 43.61
CA HIS A 292 40.38 48.18 44.22
C HIS A 292 41.49 48.84 43.38
N TRP A 293 42.50 48.06 42.98
CA TRP A 293 43.63 48.57 42.20
C TRP A 293 43.26 48.84 40.74
N TYR A 294 42.45 47.99 40.12
CA TYR A 294 41.93 48.26 38.78
C TYR A 294 41.10 49.53 38.73
N ARG A 295 40.25 49.79 39.73
CA ARG A 295 39.47 51.03 39.81
C ARG A 295 40.35 52.26 39.87
N LYS A 296 41.36 52.28 40.75
CA LYS A 296 42.33 53.39 40.83
C LYS A 296 43.03 53.66 39.49
N ALA A 297 43.51 52.62 38.81
CA ALA A 297 44.15 52.77 37.51
C ALA A 297 43.16 53.17 36.39
N ALA A 298 41.94 52.62 36.42
CA ALA A 298 40.90 52.87 35.44
C ALA A 298 40.36 54.31 35.49
N GLU A 299 40.21 54.88 36.69
CA GLU A 299 39.82 56.27 36.93
C GLU A 299 40.87 57.26 36.43
N GLN A 300 42.14 56.85 36.39
CA GLN A 300 43.25 57.62 35.80
C GLN A 300 43.41 57.39 34.27
N GLY A 301 42.45 56.72 33.63
CA GLY A 301 42.43 56.56 32.17
C GLY A 301 43.16 55.33 31.63
N ASN A 302 43.55 54.35 32.45
CA ASN A 302 44.22 53.14 31.95
C ASN A 302 43.22 52.19 31.25
N ALA A 303 43.26 52.08 29.92
CA ALA A 303 42.33 51.27 29.13
C ALA A 303 42.28 49.77 29.52
N ILE A 304 43.44 49.16 29.84
CA ILE A 304 43.49 47.75 30.26
C ILE A 304 42.74 47.57 31.58
N SER A 305 42.94 48.47 32.54
CA SER A 305 42.26 48.41 33.84
C SER A 305 40.77 48.71 33.73
N GLN A 306 40.36 49.62 32.83
CA GLN A 306 38.96 49.86 32.53
C GLN A 306 38.29 48.59 31.96
N TYR A 307 38.92 47.94 30.99
CA TYR A 307 38.43 46.66 30.47
C TYR A 307 38.37 45.56 31.55
N SER A 308 39.44 45.39 32.33
CA SER A 308 39.48 44.40 33.40
C SER A 308 38.41 44.66 34.45
N LEU A 309 38.18 45.93 34.83
CA LEU A 309 37.11 46.29 35.75
C LEU A 309 35.72 46.02 35.16
N GLY A 310 35.54 46.27 33.85
CA GLY A 310 34.33 45.87 33.12
C GLY A 310 34.07 44.36 33.18
N LEU A 311 35.11 43.53 33.02
CA LEU A 311 35.01 42.07 33.20
C LEU A 311 34.60 41.68 34.62
N MET A 312 35.19 42.33 35.64
CA MET A 312 34.86 42.05 37.04
C MET A 312 33.38 42.33 37.35
N TYR A 313 32.84 43.45 36.85
CA TYR A 313 31.42 43.78 36.99
C TYR A 313 30.50 42.85 36.19
N ALA A 314 30.87 42.50 34.95
CA ALA A 314 30.08 41.59 34.11
C ALA A 314 29.98 40.18 34.71
N SER A 315 31.06 39.69 35.34
CA SER A 315 31.11 38.36 35.95
C SER A 315 30.74 38.33 37.44
N GLY A 316 30.59 39.49 38.10
CA GLY A 316 30.39 39.57 39.55
C GLY A 316 31.59 39.08 40.38
N ARG A 317 32.82 39.22 39.85
CA ARG A 317 34.05 38.78 40.55
C ARG A 317 34.64 39.93 41.35
N GLY A 318 34.70 39.77 42.67
CA GLY A 318 35.20 40.81 43.59
C GLY A 318 34.26 42.01 43.78
N VAL A 319 33.14 42.07 43.05
CA VAL A 319 32.06 43.06 43.12
C VAL A 319 30.73 42.40 42.84
N THR A 320 29.62 43.02 43.27
CA THR A 320 28.28 42.59 42.83
C THR A 320 28.18 42.68 41.31
N GLN A 321 27.58 41.66 40.69
CA GLN A 321 27.38 41.64 39.25
C GLN A 321 26.52 42.82 38.80
N ASP A 322 27.01 43.60 37.84
CA ASP A 322 26.36 44.80 37.33
C ASP A 322 26.74 45.00 35.85
N GLU A 323 25.81 44.64 34.96
CA GLU A 323 26.04 44.76 33.52
C GLU A 323 26.07 46.23 33.06
N GLN A 324 25.34 47.13 33.71
CA GLN A 324 25.35 48.56 33.35
C GLN A 324 26.71 49.19 33.68
N ALA A 325 27.24 48.91 34.86
CA ALA A 325 28.58 49.33 35.24
C ALA A 325 29.64 48.73 34.31
N ALA A 326 29.49 47.46 33.92
CA ALA A 326 30.39 46.82 32.96
C ALA A 326 30.42 47.55 31.60
N VAL A 327 29.25 47.90 31.06
CA VAL A 327 29.16 48.66 29.79
C VAL A 327 29.87 50.01 29.90
N VAL A 328 29.67 50.76 30.99
CA VAL A 328 30.34 52.06 31.19
C VAL A 328 31.87 51.91 31.11
N TRP A 329 32.42 50.88 31.75
CA TRP A 329 33.87 50.65 31.74
C TRP A 329 34.39 50.11 30.41
N TYR A 330 33.65 49.22 29.75
CA TYR A 330 33.99 48.76 28.41
C TYR A 330 33.95 49.90 27.39
N HIS A 331 32.97 50.80 27.47
CA HIS A 331 32.89 51.96 26.58
C HIS A 331 34.13 52.83 26.67
N LYS A 332 34.53 53.21 27.89
CA LYS A 332 35.75 54.02 28.12
C LYS A 332 37.01 53.36 27.53
N ALA A 333 37.15 52.04 27.69
CA ALA A 333 38.27 51.30 27.11
C ALA A 333 38.18 51.17 25.57
N ALA A 334 36.96 50.96 25.04
CA ALA A 334 36.71 50.78 23.62
C ALA A 334 36.92 52.07 22.81
N GLU A 335 36.58 53.23 23.38
CA GLU A 335 36.85 54.55 22.80
C GLU A 335 38.34 54.85 22.67
N GLN A 336 39.17 54.29 23.57
CA GLN A 336 40.63 54.36 23.50
C GLN A 336 41.24 53.34 22.53
N GLY A 337 40.42 52.61 21.77
CA GLY A 337 40.89 51.62 20.81
C GLY A 337 41.19 50.25 21.40
N TYR A 338 40.80 49.95 22.65
CA TYR A 338 41.09 48.63 23.22
C TYR A 338 40.21 47.54 22.60
N THR A 339 40.80 46.73 21.72
CA THR A 339 40.09 45.79 20.84
C THR A 339 39.21 44.79 21.57
N ALA A 340 39.65 44.28 22.73
CA ALA A 340 38.85 43.33 23.50
C ALA A 340 37.61 43.98 24.13
N ALA A 341 37.69 45.25 24.54
CA ALA A 341 36.54 46.00 25.04
C ALA A 341 35.54 46.29 23.92
N GLN A 342 36.02 46.65 22.72
CA GLN A 342 35.16 46.87 21.54
C GLN A 342 34.35 45.61 21.20
N TYR A 343 34.99 44.43 21.22
CA TYR A 343 34.29 43.15 21.01
C TYR A 343 33.24 42.86 22.09
N GLN A 344 33.58 43.04 23.38
CA GLN A 344 32.63 42.80 24.47
C GLN A 344 31.44 43.75 24.39
N LEU A 345 31.70 45.03 24.14
CA LEU A 345 30.67 46.06 24.00
C LEU A 345 29.75 45.76 22.82
N GLY A 346 30.29 45.30 21.67
CA GLY A 346 29.48 44.83 20.55
C GLY A 346 28.54 43.69 20.94
N GLY A 347 29.01 42.74 21.77
CA GLY A 347 28.17 41.66 22.30
C GLY A 347 27.09 42.11 23.26
N MET A 348 27.38 43.10 24.11
CA MET A 348 26.40 43.66 25.04
C MET A 348 25.28 44.39 24.32
N TYR A 349 25.60 45.22 23.33
CA TYR A 349 24.59 45.86 22.46
C TYR A 349 23.78 44.84 21.65
N ALA A 350 24.41 43.79 21.12
CA ALA A 350 23.71 42.76 20.34
C ALA A 350 22.70 41.95 21.17
N LYS A 351 22.88 41.87 22.49
CA LYS A 351 22.03 41.09 23.40
C LYS A 351 21.15 41.95 24.31
N GLY A 352 21.34 43.27 24.34
CA GLY A 352 20.69 44.17 25.29
C GLY A 352 21.12 43.92 26.75
N GLN A 353 22.40 43.55 26.97
CA GLN A 353 22.94 43.27 28.31
C GLN A 353 23.53 44.54 28.92
N GLY A 354 22.92 45.07 29.98
CA GLY A 354 23.35 46.33 30.62
C GLY A 354 23.10 47.61 29.79
N VAL A 355 22.62 47.49 28.56
CA VAL A 355 22.20 48.58 27.67
C VAL A 355 21.00 48.15 26.83
N GLU A 356 20.26 49.10 26.26
CA GLU A 356 19.22 48.79 25.29
C GLU A 356 19.80 48.04 24.08
N GLN A 357 19.07 47.05 23.57
CA GLN A 357 19.52 46.27 22.42
C GLN A 357 19.60 47.18 21.19
N ASP A 358 20.80 47.29 20.62
CA ASP A 358 21.07 48.09 19.42
C ASP A 358 21.99 47.31 18.48
N GLU A 359 21.42 46.80 17.39
CA GLU A 359 22.16 46.01 16.42
C GLU A 359 23.13 46.84 15.57
N GLN A 360 22.84 48.12 15.34
CA GLN A 360 23.73 49.00 14.57
C GLN A 360 24.95 49.38 15.41
N ALA A 361 24.75 49.71 16.68
CA ALA A 361 25.85 49.95 17.62
C ALA A 361 26.72 48.70 17.78
N ALA A 362 26.09 47.51 17.88
CA ALA A 362 26.82 46.25 17.94
C ALA A 362 27.72 46.03 16.71
N VAL A 363 27.18 46.24 15.52
CA VAL A 363 27.92 46.13 14.25
C VAL A 363 29.09 47.10 14.20
N ALA A 364 28.88 48.37 14.58
CA ALA A 364 29.92 49.39 14.58
C ALA A 364 31.10 49.00 15.49
N TRP A 365 30.82 48.49 16.69
CA TRP A 365 31.85 48.05 17.62
C TRP A 365 32.55 46.76 17.17
N TYR A 366 31.81 45.79 16.63
CA TYR A 366 32.41 44.60 16.04
C TYR A 366 33.30 44.92 14.84
N HIS A 367 32.91 45.88 13.99
CA HIS A 367 33.72 46.33 12.86
C HIS A 367 35.07 46.87 13.31
N LYS A 368 35.06 47.81 14.26
CA LYS A 368 36.30 48.37 14.85
C LYS A 368 37.21 47.29 15.41
N ALA A 369 36.65 46.31 16.11
CA ALA A 369 37.42 45.19 16.68
C ALA A 369 37.96 44.23 15.60
N ALA A 370 37.17 43.96 14.56
CA ALA A 370 37.51 43.03 13.48
C ALA A 370 38.60 43.58 12.56
N GLU A 371 38.61 44.89 12.30
CA GLU A 371 39.64 45.58 11.52
C GLU A 371 41.02 45.52 12.20
N GLN A 372 41.04 45.50 13.53
CA GLN A 372 42.25 45.31 14.34
C GLN A 372 42.66 43.83 14.48
N GLY A 373 42.00 42.91 13.76
CA GLY A 373 42.38 41.49 13.75
C GLY A 373 41.73 40.62 14.82
N LYS A 374 40.72 41.11 15.58
CA LYS A 374 40.05 40.26 16.57
C LYS A 374 39.22 39.17 15.90
N VAL A 375 39.74 37.95 15.88
CA VAL A 375 39.11 36.75 15.28
C VAL A 375 37.64 36.55 15.69
N ALA A 376 37.33 36.73 16.98
CA ALA A 376 35.96 36.59 17.49
C ALA A 376 35.01 37.64 16.91
N ALA A 377 35.49 38.87 16.69
CA ALA A 377 34.71 39.94 16.07
C ALA A 377 34.54 39.71 14.56
N GLN A 378 35.58 39.26 13.87
CA GLN A 378 35.50 38.87 12.45
C GLN A 378 34.48 37.75 12.23
N THR A 379 34.49 36.73 13.10
CA THR A 379 33.49 35.64 13.05
C THR A 379 32.08 36.16 13.31
N ALA A 380 31.91 37.06 14.29
CA ALA A 380 30.62 37.69 14.59
C ALA A 380 30.10 38.54 13.42
N LEU A 381 30.95 39.33 12.76
CA LEU A 381 30.57 40.09 11.56
C LEU A 381 30.18 39.17 10.40
N GLY A 382 30.93 38.08 10.19
CA GLY A 382 30.56 37.06 9.21
C GLY A 382 29.13 36.57 9.43
N LEU A 383 28.76 36.30 10.67
CA LEU A 383 27.40 35.86 11.03
C LEU A 383 26.37 36.97 10.85
N ILE A 384 26.68 38.19 11.26
CA ILE A 384 25.79 39.35 11.12
C ILE A 384 25.46 39.59 9.64
N TYR A 385 26.47 39.62 8.76
CA TYR A 385 26.24 39.81 7.32
C TYR A 385 25.53 38.62 6.67
N ALA A 386 25.80 37.38 7.11
CA ALA A 386 25.12 36.20 6.60
C ALA A 386 23.62 36.13 7.00
N THR A 387 23.30 36.64 8.18
CA THR A 387 21.92 36.64 8.73
C THR A 387 21.14 37.90 8.40
N GLY A 388 21.82 39.03 8.14
CA GLY A 388 21.19 40.34 7.93
C GLY A 388 20.75 41.02 9.23
N ARG A 389 21.42 40.72 10.35
CA ARG A 389 21.07 41.27 11.67
C ARG A 389 21.71 42.65 11.86
N GLY A 390 20.94 43.73 11.89
CA GLY A 390 21.45 45.11 11.97
C GLY A 390 22.13 45.65 10.69
N VAL A 391 22.24 44.84 9.64
CA VAL A 391 22.78 45.22 8.31
C VAL A 391 21.98 44.55 7.20
N VAL A 392 22.09 45.08 5.98
CA VAL A 392 21.58 44.38 4.80
C VAL A 392 22.34 43.06 4.65
N LYS A 393 21.60 41.97 4.50
CA LYS A 393 22.16 40.63 4.29
C LYS A 393 23.08 40.62 3.07
N ASP A 394 24.34 40.27 3.27
CA ASP A 394 25.39 40.27 2.24
C ASP A 394 26.34 39.09 2.45
N TYR A 395 26.15 38.04 1.66
CA TYR A 395 27.00 36.87 1.74
C TYR A 395 28.43 37.10 1.24
N LYS A 396 28.70 38.08 0.37
CA LYS A 396 30.08 38.34 -0.07
C LYS A 396 30.88 38.98 1.07
N THR A 397 30.29 39.95 1.76
CA THR A 397 30.93 40.55 2.93
C THR A 397 31.06 39.54 4.07
N ALA A 398 30.05 38.68 4.27
CA ALA A 398 30.14 37.58 5.24
C ALA A 398 31.31 36.64 4.95
N GLU A 399 31.47 36.24 3.69
CA GLU A 399 32.55 35.35 3.27
C GLU A 399 33.92 35.97 3.52
N ALA A 400 34.11 37.24 3.16
CA ALA A 400 35.38 37.94 3.38
C ALA A 400 35.77 37.95 4.87
N TRP A 401 34.81 38.18 5.77
CA TRP A 401 35.07 38.14 7.22
C TRP A 401 35.30 36.74 7.76
N TYR A 402 34.50 35.75 7.32
CA TYR A 402 34.73 34.36 7.70
C TYR A 402 36.07 33.83 7.20
N ARG A 403 36.49 34.15 5.97
CA ARG A 403 37.80 33.78 5.44
C ARG A 403 38.93 34.32 6.31
N LYS A 404 38.91 35.61 6.65
CA LYS A 404 39.89 36.22 7.56
C LYS A 404 39.98 35.49 8.90
N ALA A 405 38.83 35.15 9.50
CA ALA A 405 38.81 34.43 10.78
C ALA A 405 39.21 32.94 10.64
N ALA A 406 38.84 32.29 9.54
CA ALA A 406 39.11 30.88 9.26
C ALA A 406 40.60 30.62 8.97
N GLU A 407 41.26 31.55 8.26
CA GLU A 407 42.70 31.52 8.00
C GLU A 407 43.52 31.70 9.28
N GLN A 408 42.97 32.39 10.28
CA GLN A 408 43.54 32.49 11.64
C GLN A 408 43.21 31.29 12.54
N GLY A 409 42.57 30.24 12.00
CA GLY A 409 42.32 28.99 12.72
C GLY A 409 41.00 28.93 13.49
N ASN A 410 40.04 29.84 13.29
CA ASN A 410 38.77 29.76 14.02
C ASN A 410 37.86 28.65 13.48
N ALA A 411 37.59 27.63 14.30
CA ALA A 411 36.77 26.48 13.91
C ALA A 411 35.33 26.85 13.47
N ASN A 412 34.68 27.81 14.13
CA ASN A 412 33.32 28.23 13.76
C ASN A 412 33.30 28.98 12.42
N ALA A 413 34.29 29.84 12.18
CA ALA A 413 34.44 30.51 10.89
C ALA A 413 34.79 29.53 9.76
N GLN A 414 35.64 28.53 10.03
CA GLN A 414 35.94 27.45 9.08
C GLN A 414 34.69 26.62 8.75
N TYR A 415 33.89 26.25 9.74
CA TYR A 415 32.60 25.59 9.52
C TYR A 415 31.67 26.44 8.65
N ASN A 416 31.47 27.71 9.00
CA ASN A 416 30.59 28.61 8.25
C ASN A 416 31.08 28.83 6.82
N LEU A 417 32.40 28.96 6.62
CA LEU A 417 32.99 29.06 5.28
C LEU A 417 32.79 27.78 4.48
N GLY A 418 32.93 26.61 5.11
CA GLY A 418 32.59 25.32 4.52
C GLY A 418 31.12 25.25 4.07
N TRP A 419 30.20 25.75 4.90
CA TRP A 419 28.79 25.87 4.55
C TRP A 419 28.54 26.80 3.37
N MET A 420 29.22 27.95 3.30
CA MET A 420 29.11 28.87 2.18
C MET A 420 29.59 28.25 0.86
N TYR A 421 30.70 27.52 0.87
CA TYR A 421 31.18 26.78 -0.30
C TYR A 421 30.25 25.63 -0.71
N ALA A 422 29.67 24.90 0.24
CA ALA A 422 28.74 23.81 -0.05
C ALA A 422 27.42 24.30 -0.65
N SER A 423 26.97 25.50 -0.27
CA SER A 423 25.67 26.06 -0.66
C SER A 423 25.75 27.13 -1.75
N GLY A 424 26.95 27.61 -2.10
CA GLY A 424 27.13 28.66 -3.12
C GLY A 424 26.74 30.07 -2.64
N HIS A 425 26.68 30.31 -1.34
CA HIS A 425 26.34 31.62 -0.78
C HIS A 425 27.57 32.53 -0.74
N GLY A 426 27.56 33.64 -1.48
CA GLY A 426 28.66 34.62 -1.50
C GLY A 426 29.90 34.18 -2.29
N VAL A 427 30.06 32.87 -2.54
CA VAL A 427 31.12 32.25 -3.34
C VAL A 427 30.52 31.24 -4.31
N ALA A 428 31.25 30.94 -5.39
CA ALA A 428 30.86 29.85 -6.28
C ALA A 428 30.82 28.53 -5.51
N GLN A 429 29.74 27.75 -5.71
CA GLN A 429 29.58 26.46 -5.06
C GLN A 429 30.76 25.54 -5.41
N ASN A 430 31.42 25.01 -4.39
CA ASN A 430 32.58 24.13 -4.54
C ASN A 430 32.62 23.12 -3.39
N GLU A 431 32.20 21.89 -3.68
CA GLU A 431 32.12 20.80 -2.71
C GLU A 431 33.49 20.38 -2.16
N GLN A 432 34.55 20.42 -2.97
CA GLN A 432 35.91 20.08 -2.53
C GLN A 432 36.44 21.11 -1.52
N SER A 433 36.21 22.40 -1.79
CA SER A 433 36.57 23.48 -0.88
C SER A 433 35.77 23.41 0.41
N ALA A 434 34.48 23.06 0.34
CA ALA A 434 33.65 22.86 1.51
C ALA A 434 34.22 21.76 2.42
N VAL A 435 34.59 20.61 1.86
CA VAL A 435 35.21 19.51 2.60
C VAL A 435 36.50 19.95 3.28
N VAL A 436 37.39 20.67 2.60
CA VAL A 436 38.65 21.14 3.19
C VAL A 436 38.40 22.01 4.42
N TRP A 437 37.42 22.92 4.35
CA TRP A 437 37.09 23.78 5.48
C TRP A 437 36.35 23.05 6.61
N TYR A 438 35.44 22.12 6.28
CA TYR A 438 34.80 21.26 7.26
C TYR A 438 35.81 20.36 7.98
N GLN A 439 36.78 19.77 7.25
CA GLN A 439 37.84 18.96 7.83
C GLN A 439 38.63 19.74 8.88
N LYS A 440 39.11 20.95 8.53
CA LYS A 440 39.86 21.80 9.47
C LYS A 440 39.06 22.12 10.73
N ALA A 441 37.76 22.40 10.60
CA ALA A 441 36.89 22.67 11.74
C ALA A 441 36.59 21.40 12.56
N ALA A 442 36.34 20.27 11.89
CA ALA A 442 35.98 18.99 12.50
C ALA A 442 37.13 18.39 13.31
N GLU A 443 38.38 18.52 12.83
CA GLU A 443 39.61 18.13 13.53
C GLU A 443 39.82 18.91 14.84
N GLN A 444 39.29 20.13 14.93
CA GLN A 444 39.30 20.96 16.13
C GLN A 444 38.11 20.70 17.07
N GLY A 445 37.26 19.71 16.76
CA GLY A 445 36.12 19.35 17.61
C GLY A 445 34.83 20.11 17.30
N ASN A 446 34.72 20.85 16.18
CA ASN A 446 33.45 21.49 15.83
C ASN A 446 32.40 20.44 15.44
N VAL A 447 31.38 20.28 16.30
CA VAL A 447 30.33 19.25 16.16
C VAL A 447 29.59 19.35 14.82
N SER A 448 29.17 20.57 14.44
CA SER A 448 28.45 20.81 13.19
C SER A 448 29.29 20.46 11.97
N ALA A 449 30.61 20.74 12.00
CA ALA A 449 31.53 20.37 10.94
C ALA A 449 31.78 18.86 10.87
N GLN A 450 31.88 18.17 12.02
CA GLN A 450 32.00 16.72 12.06
C GLN A 450 30.78 16.03 11.43
N TYR A 451 29.57 16.47 11.79
CA TYR A 451 28.33 15.98 11.18
C TYR A 451 28.30 16.25 9.66
N GLN A 452 28.58 17.49 9.23
CA GLN A 452 28.58 17.84 7.81
C GLN A 452 29.62 17.04 7.02
N LEU A 453 30.81 16.83 7.58
CA LEU A 453 31.86 16.04 6.97
C LEU A 453 31.45 14.56 6.84
N GLY A 454 30.81 14.00 7.87
CA GLY A 454 30.19 12.67 7.81
C GLY A 454 29.20 12.54 6.64
N LEU A 455 28.33 13.55 6.45
CA LEU A 455 27.41 13.58 5.31
C LEU A 455 28.11 13.66 3.95
N ARG A 456 29.25 14.36 3.85
CA ARG A 456 30.02 14.46 2.60
C ARG A 456 30.61 13.10 2.21
N TYR A 457 31.20 12.39 3.17
CA TYR A 457 31.72 11.03 2.94
C TYR A 457 30.59 10.01 2.67
N TYR A 458 29.46 10.11 3.36
CA TYR A 458 28.32 9.21 3.16
C TYR A 458 27.70 9.33 1.76
N ASN A 459 27.61 10.55 1.22
CA ASN A 459 27.00 10.82 -0.08
C ASN A 459 28.01 10.99 -1.24
N GLY A 460 29.32 10.92 -0.98
CA GLY A 460 30.36 11.17 -1.99
C GLY A 460 30.38 12.60 -2.56
N ARG A 461 29.96 13.60 -1.77
CA ARG A 461 29.90 15.00 -2.23
C ARG A 461 31.20 15.73 -1.91
N GLY A 462 32.01 16.00 -2.93
CA GLY A 462 33.31 16.66 -2.79
C GLY A 462 34.46 15.75 -2.35
N VAL A 463 34.15 14.49 -2.01
CA VAL A 463 35.07 13.41 -1.66
C VAL A 463 34.61 12.11 -2.31
N VAL A 464 35.50 11.13 -2.41
CA VAL A 464 35.09 9.76 -2.73
C VAL A 464 34.18 9.27 -1.61
N GLN A 465 33.06 8.64 -1.98
CA GLN A 465 32.13 8.08 -1.01
C GLN A 465 32.83 7.01 -0.18
N ASP A 466 32.77 7.14 1.14
CA ASP A 466 33.40 6.22 2.09
C ASP A 466 32.56 6.14 3.37
N ASP A 467 31.84 5.04 3.52
CA ASP A 467 30.96 4.83 4.66
C ASP A 467 31.75 4.63 5.97
N GLN A 468 32.98 4.09 5.93
CA GLN A 468 33.78 3.90 7.15
C GLN A 468 34.21 5.25 7.71
N ILE A 469 34.69 6.16 6.85
CA ILE A 469 35.07 7.51 7.27
C ILE A 469 33.83 8.29 7.71
N ALA A 470 32.69 8.14 7.02
CA ALA A 470 31.43 8.76 7.43
C ALA A 470 31.00 8.31 8.85
N ALA A 471 31.06 7.01 9.15
CA ALA A 471 30.74 6.47 10.46
C ALA A 471 31.65 7.05 11.56
N VAL A 472 32.95 7.18 11.31
CA VAL A 472 33.90 7.80 12.26
C VAL A 472 33.51 9.23 12.59
N TRP A 473 33.15 10.04 11.59
CA TRP A 473 32.77 11.43 11.83
C TRP A 473 31.39 11.57 12.47
N PHE A 474 30.42 10.75 12.08
CA PHE A 474 29.13 10.71 12.77
C PHE A 474 29.27 10.25 14.22
N HIS A 475 30.14 9.29 14.52
CA HIS A 475 30.42 8.86 15.89
C HIS A 475 30.94 10.02 16.75
N LYS A 476 31.95 10.75 16.27
CA LYS A 476 32.50 11.91 17.00
C LYS A 476 31.46 13.00 17.27
N ALA A 477 30.59 13.29 16.30
CA ALA A 477 29.51 14.26 16.48
C ALA A 477 28.41 13.73 17.41
N ALA A 478 28.06 12.45 17.29
CA ALA A 478 27.03 11.78 18.08
C ALA A 478 27.38 11.68 19.57
N GLU A 479 28.66 11.42 19.89
CA GLU A 479 29.19 11.41 21.26
C GLU A 479 29.11 12.78 21.94
N GLN A 480 29.19 13.86 21.15
CA GLN A 480 29.04 15.24 21.64
C GLN A 480 27.58 15.70 21.69
N GLY A 481 26.62 14.81 21.40
CA GLY A 481 25.20 15.06 21.57
C GLY A 481 24.44 15.46 20.31
N ASP A 482 25.07 15.51 19.12
CA ASP A 482 24.35 15.89 17.90
C ASP A 482 23.28 14.86 17.51
N ALA A 483 22.01 15.26 17.60
CA ALA A 483 20.88 14.34 17.38
C ALA A 483 20.81 13.79 15.94
N ALA A 484 21.18 14.60 14.94
CA ALA A 484 21.18 14.18 13.54
C ALA A 484 22.32 13.18 13.25
N ALA A 485 23.49 13.37 13.84
CA ALA A 485 24.60 12.42 13.80
C ALA A 485 24.25 11.12 14.52
N GLN A 486 23.60 11.18 15.68
CA GLN A 486 23.10 9.99 16.40
C GLN A 486 22.10 9.19 15.55
N PHE A 487 21.17 9.86 14.89
CA PHE A 487 20.24 9.21 13.95
C PHE A 487 20.97 8.54 12.78
N ASN A 488 21.86 9.28 12.10
CA ASN A 488 22.61 8.74 10.96
C ASN A 488 23.53 7.58 11.36
N LEU A 489 24.17 7.65 12.52
CA LEU A 489 24.98 6.55 13.04
C LEU A 489 24.11 5.32 13.35
N GLY A 490 22.92 5.52 13.94
CA GLY A 490 21.92 4.47 14.12
C GLY A 490 21.56 3.80 12.79
N PHE A 491 21.36 4.60 11.73
CA PHE A 491 21.09 4.09 10.38
C PHE A 491 22.26 3.27 9.82
N MET A 492 23.49 3.72 10.04
CA MET A 492 24.69 2.99 9.60
C MET A 492 24.80 1.62 10.27
N TYR A 493 24.51 1.52 11.58
CA TYR A 493 24.44 0.24 12.29
C TYR A 493 23.29 -0.65 11.83
N THR A 494 22.10 -0.10 11.55
CA THR A 494 20.97 -0.90 11.00
C THR A 494 21.28 -1.51 9.65
N LYS A 495 22.07 -0.82 8.81
CA LYS A 495 22.40 -1.26 7.45
C LYS A 495 23.75 -1.95 7.31
N GLY A 496 24.56 -2.01 8.37
CA GLY A 496 25.95 -2.48 8.28
C GLY A 496 26.80 -1.68 7.31
N ARG A 497 26.53 -0.37 7.16
CA ARG A 497 27.27 0.52 6.24
C ARG A 497 28.38 1.22 7.00
N GLY A 498 29.64 0.92 6.67
CA GLY A 498 30.82 1.51 7.32
C GLY A 498 31.10 1.01 8.74
N VAL A 499 30.16 0.27 9.33
CA VAL A 499 30.24 -0.43 10.62
C VAL A 499 29.62 -1.81 10.49
N GLU A 500 29.94 -2.73 11.40
CA GLU A 500 29.25 -4.02 11.47
C GLU A 500 27.76 -3.81 11.80
N GLN A 501 26.88 -4.60 11.19
CA GLN A 501 25.45 -4.49 11.44
C GLN A 501 25.15 -4.89 12.88
N ASP A 502 24.54 -3.99 13.64
CA ASP A 502 24.15 -4.22 15.04
C ASP A 502 22.89 -3.42 15.39
N ASP A 503 21.75 -4.11 15.37
CA ASP A 503 20.46 -3.49 15.65
C ASP A 503 20.31 -3.01 17.09
N LYS A 504 21.01 -3.61 18.07
CA LYS A 504 20.97 -3.16 19.47
C LYS A 504 21.69 -1.82 19.61
N THR A 505 22.88 -1.72 19.02
CA THR A 505 23.64 -0.47 19.00
C THR A 505 22.91 0.60 18.19
N ALA A 506 22.28 0.24 17.07
CA ALA A 506 21.43 1.14 16.31
C ALA A 506 20.27 1.70 17.17
N ALA A 507 19.53 0.82 17.85
CA ALA A 507 18.43 1.21 18.73
C ALA A 507 18.87 2.16 19.85
N ALA A 508 20.03 1.92 20.46
CA ALA A 508 20.58 2.80 21.48
C ALA A 508 20.88 4.21 20.94
N TRP A 509 21.43 4.33 19.72
CA TRP A 509 21.67 5.63 19.08
C TRP A 509 20.38 6.33 18.66
N TYR A 510 19.42 5.61 18.09
CA TYR A 510 18.09 6.17 17.79
C TYR A 510 17.39 6.64 19.07
N HIS A 511 17.50 5.92 20.18
CA HIS A 511 16.94 6.34 21.46
C HIS A 511 17.54 7.65 21.95
N LYS A 512 18.86 7.83 21.86
CA LYS A 512 19.51 9.11 22.20
C LYS A 512 19.01 10.26 21.33
N ALA A 513 18.90 10.06 20.02
CA ALA A 513 18.38 11.08 19.10
C ALA A 513 16.88 11.39 19.36
N ALA A 514 16.09 10.35 19.59
CA ALA A 514 14.65 10.44 19.85
C ALA A 514 14.33 11.17 21.16
N ALA A 515 15.13 10.95 22.20
CA ALA A 515 15.02 11.64 23.49
C ALA A 515 15.30 13.15 23.39
N GLN A 516 16.05 13.58 22.37
CA GLN A 516 16.31 14.99 22.06
C GLN A 516 15.24 15.63 21.16
N GLY A 517 14.19 14.88 20.80
CA GLY A 517 13.10 15.38 19.96
C GLY A 517 13.26 15.10 18.46
N HIS A 518 14.29 14.38 18.00
CA HIS A 518 14.49 14.13 16.57
C HIS A 518 13.36 13.27 15.98
N ALA A 519 12.46 13.87 15.21
CA ALA A 519 11.21 13.24 14.76
C ALA A 519 11.42 11.95 13.93
N GLU A 520 12.42 11.93 13.03
CA GLU A 520 12.75 10.73 12.26
C GLU A 520 13.27 9.61 13.17
N ALA A 521 14.03 9.95 14.22
CA ALA A 521 14.55 8.96 15.15
C ALA A 521 13.44 8.40 16.05
N GLN A 522 12.51 9.24 16.50
CA GLN A 522 11.32 8.81 17.23
C GLN A 522 10.45 7.86 16.38
N SER A 523 10.21 8.20 15.11
CA SER A 523 9.48 7.31 14.21
C SER A 523 10.19 5.99 13.96
N THR A 524 11.51 6.01 13.74
CA THR A 524 12.30 4.79 13.54
C THR A 524 12.33 3.93 14.80
N LEU A 525 12.49 4.55 15.97
CA LEU A 525 12.44 3.83 17.24
C LEU A 525 11.06 3.19 17.48
N GLY A 526 9.98 3.88 17.12
CA GLY A 526 8.64 3.31 17.10
C GLY A 526 8.55 2.04 16.23
N LEU A 527 9.18 2.06 15.05
CA LEU A 527 9.25 0.90 14.16
C LEU A 527 10.09 -0.25 14.73
N LEU A 528 11.18 0.05 15.42
CA LEU A 528 12.01 -0.95 16.08
C LEU A 528 11.24 -1.64 17.21
N TYR A 529 10.49 -0.90 18.03
CA TYR A 529 9.64 -1.46 19.07
C TYR A 529 8.46 -2.27 18.51
N ALA A 530 7.81 -1.82 17.44
CA ALA A 530 6.70 -2.56 16.82
C ALA A 530 7.14 -3.94 16.28
N ASN A 531 8.38 -4.03 15.76
CA ASN A 531 8.92 -5.24 15.15
C ASN A 531 9.83 -6.07 16.06
N GLY A 532 10.26 -5.54 17.22
CA GLY A 532 11.21 -6.19 18.12
C GLY A 532 12.63 -6.29 17.55
N VAL A 533 13.07 -5.28 16.79
CA VAL A 533 14.40 -5.25 16.15
C VAL A 533 15.35 -4.41 17.01
N GLY A 534 16.39 -5.03 17.56
CA GLY A 534 17.35 -4.36 18.47
C GLY A 534 16.81 -4.02 19.86
N VAL A 535 15.48 -4.08 20.06
CA VAL A 535 14.74 -3.91 21.31
C VAL A 535 13.70 -5.02 21.46
N GLU A 536 13.22 -5.25 22.67
CA GLU A 536 12.07 -6.13 22.88
C GLU A 536 10.81 -5.55 22.22
N ARG A 537 9.99 -6.41 21.62
CA ARG A 537 8.77 -5.97 20.94
C ARG A 537 7.79 -5.37 21.95
N ASP A 538 7.41 -4.11 21.75
CA ASP A 538 6.47 -3.38 22.60
C ASP A 538 5.62 -2.42 21.76
N GLU A 539 4.39 -2.81 21.50
CA GLU A 539 3.44 -2.02 20.70
C GLU A 539 3.02 -0.73 21.43
N GLN A 540 3.00 -0.71 22.77
CA GLN A 540 2.64 0.49 23.53
C GLN A 540 3.74 1.54 23.45
N ALA A 541 5.01 1.11 23.61
CA ALA A 541 6.16 1.97 23.40
C ALA A 541 6.22 2.46 21.95
N ALA A 542 5.94 1.60 20.96
CA ALA A 542 5.87 1.99 19.56
C ALA A 542 4.85 3.12 19.33
N ALA A 543 3.62 2.94 19.81
CA ALA A 543 2.57 3.95 19.68
C ALA A 543 2.91 5.27 20.40
N ALA A 544 3.61 5.22 21.53
CA ALA A 544 4.07 6.42 22.25
C ALA A 544 5.12 7.19 21.44
N TRP A 545 6.12 6.50 20.88
CA TRP A 545 7.14 7.13 20.04
C TRP A 545 6.58 7.68 18.73
N TYR A 546 5.69 6.93 18.06
CA TYR A 546 4.99 7.44 16.88
C TYR A 546 4.16 8.68 17.21
N ARG A 547 3.51 8.74 18.38
CA ARG A 547 2.77 9.94 18.80
C ARG A 547 3.66 11.17 18.90
N LEU A 548 4.82 11.06 19.55
CA LEU A 548 5.77 12.18 19.68
C LEU A 548 6.23 12.71 18.31
N ALA A 549 6.54 11.82 17.36
CA ALA A 549 6.92 12.22 16.01
C ALA A 549 5.72 12.77 15.20
N ALA A 550 4.54 12.18 15.35
CA ALA A 550 3.32 12.56 14.64
C ALA A 550 2.82 13.96 15.05
N GLU A 551 2.93 14.30 16.34
CA GLU A 551 2.59 15.61 16.90
C GLU A 551 3.52 16.73 16.40
N GLN A 552 4.77 16.38 16.05
CA GLN A 552 5.70 17.29 15.38
C GLN A 552 5.45 17.45 13.87
N GLY A 553 4.44 16.76 13.33
CA GLY A 553 4.06 16.84 11.92
C GLY A 553 4.68 15.77 11.03
N TYR A 554 5.48 14.83 11.55
CA TYR A 554 6.18 13.85 10.70
C TYR A 554 5.20 12.85 10.06
N ALA A 555 5.00 12.97 8.75
CA ALA A 555 3.95 12.25 8.01
C ALA A 555 4.04 10.72 8.09
N ALA A 556 5.24 10.14 8.10
CA ALA A 556 5.39 8.68 8.24
C ALA A 556 4.94 8.21 9.63
N ALA A 557 5.28 8.92 10.71
CA ALA A 557 4.80 8.60 12.05
C ALA A 557 3.28 8.78 12.20
N GLN A 558 2.71 9.82 11.59
CA GLN A 558 1.26 10.00 11.53
C GLN A 558 0.57 8.81 10.85
N THR A 559 1.17 8.29 9.77
CA THR A 559 0.67 7.09 9.06
C THR A 559 0.72 5.84 9.95
N TYR A 560 1.87 5.58 10.59
CA TYR A 560 2.03 4.43 11.48
C TYR A 560 1.12 4.52 12.71
N LEU A 561 0.96 5.71 13.29
CA LEU A 561 0.02 5.92 14.39
C LEU A 561 -1.43 5.71 13.95
N GLY A 562 -1.79 6.13 12.73
CA GLY A 562 -3.07 5.82 12.11
C GLY A 562 -3.31 4.31 12.02
N GLU A 563 -2.30 3.56 11.58
CA GLU A 563 -2.36 2.09 11.49
C GLU A 563 -2.51 1.42 12.86
N MET A 564 -1.80 1.93 13.87
CA MET A 564 -1.89 1.45 15.25
C MET A 564 -3.32 1.62 15.79
N TYR A 565 -3.97 2.77 15.55
CA TYR A 565 -5.37 3.00 15.91
C TYR A 565 -6.36 2.16 15.08
N ALA A 566 -6.13 1.99 13.77
CA ALA A 566 -7.02 1.22 12.91
C ALA A 566 -7.04 -0.27 13.28
N ASN A 567 -5.91 -0.80 13.74
CA ASN A 567 -5.75 -2.21 14.10
C ASN A 567 -5.84 -2.49 15.60
N GLY A 568 -5.78 -1.47 16.46
CA GLY A 568 -5.76 -1.64 17.92
C GLY A 568 -4.43 -2.19 18.45
N ARG A 569 -3.30 -1.84 17.82
CA ARG A 569 -1.95 -2.24 18.25
C ARG A 569 -1.36 -1.19 19.18
N GLY A 570 -1.04 -1.57 20.42
CA GLY A 570 -0.49 -0.63 21.43
C GLY A 570 -1.43 0.45 21.94
N VAL A 571 -2.57 0.65 21.27
CA VAL A 571 -3.66 1.58 21.62
C VAL A 571 -5.01 0.89 21.39
N ALA A 572 -6.05 1.39 22.05
CA ALA A 572 -7.41 0.93 21.77
C ALA A 572 -7.79 1.23 20.31
N LYS A 573 -8.41 0.25 19.65
CA LYS A 573 -8.88 0.37 18.27
C LYS A 573 -9.87 1.53 18.14
N ASP A 574 -9.56 2.51 17.30
CA ASP A 574 -10.35 3.74 17.13
C ASP A 574 -10.19 4.27 15.70
N TYR A 575 -11.17 3.96 14.85
CA TYR A 575 -11.15 4.40 13.46
C TYR A 575 -11.26 5.92 13.29
N LYS A 576 -11.88 6.66 14.22
CA LYS A 576 -11.95 8.12 14.11
C LYS A 576 -10.58 8.75 14.32
N LYS A 577 -9.81 8.25 15.29
CA LYS A 577 -8.43 8.69 15.49
C LYS A 577 -7.52 8.25 14.34
N ALA A 578 -7.71 7.03 13.83
CA ALA A 578 -6.95 6.56 12.67
C ALA A 578 -7.15 7.48 11.46
N GLU A 579 -8.41 7.82 11.16
CA GLU A 579 -8.77 8.73 10.08
C GLU A 579 -8.11 10.10 10.26
N ALA A 580 -8.20 10.69 11.45
CA ALA A 580 -7.62 12.01 11.71
C ALA A 580 -6.09 12.03 11.49
N TRP A 581 -5.39 10.96 11.86
CA TRP A 581 -3.95 10.84 11.63
C TRP A 581 -3.60 10.55 10.16
N TYR A 582 -4.33 9.65 9.51
CA TYR A 582 -4.16 9.40 8.09
C TYR A 582 -4.45 10.64 7.25
N ARG A 583 -5.47 11.43 7.57
CA ARG A 583 -5.78 12.70 6.90
C ARG A 583 -4.60 13.67 6.97
N LYS A 584 -4.05 13.90 8.17
CA LYS A 584 -2.87 14.79 8.34
C LYS A 584 -1.66 14.33 7.51
N ALA A 585 -1.41 13.02 7.43
CA ALA A 585 -0.31 12.48 6.63
C ALA A 585 -0.61 12.54 5.12
N ALA A 586 -1.85 12.25 4.72
CA ALA A 586 -2.30 12.23 3.34
C ALA A 586 -2.29 13.63 2.70
N GLU A 587 -2.66 14.65 3.47
CA GLU A 587 -2.60 16.07 3.08
C GLU A 587 -1.16 16.56 2.87
N GLN A 588 -0.18 15.95 3.55
CA GLN A 588 1.26 16.19 3.32
C GLN A 588 1.82 15.38 2.14
N GLY A 589 0.99 14.60 1.44
CA GLY A 589 1.41 13.82 0.27
C GLY A 589 1.86 12.39 0.59
N ASN A 590 1.75 11.90 1.84
CA ASN A 590 2.15 10.53 2.16
C ASN A 590 1.27 9.50 1.42
N VAL A 591 1.89 8.74 0.52
CA VAL A 591 1.22 7.79 -0.38
C VAL A 591 0.45 6.71 0.38
N SER A 592 1.09 6.10 1.39
CA SER A 592 0.47 5.05 2.21
C SER A 592 -0.74 5.59 2.97
N ALA A 593 -0.66 6.81 3.52
CA ALA A 593 -1.79 7.43 4.19
C ALA A 593 -2.94 7.78 3.24
N GLN A 594 -2.65 8.26 2.03
CA GLN A 594 -3.67 8.52 1.01
C GLN A 594 -4.41 7.23 0.62
N TYR A 595 -3.68 6.13 0.42
CA TYR A 595 -4.28 4.83 0.16
C TYR A 595 -5.16 4.34 1.33
N GLN A 596 -4.65 4.39 2.57
CA GLN A 596 -5.39 3.96 3.76
C GLN A 596 -6.64 4.82 3.97
N LEU A 597 -6.54 6.14 3.78
CA LEU A 597 -7.68 7.04 3.87
C LEU A 597 -8.74 6.73 2.80
N GLY A 598 -8.30 6.42 1.57
CA GLY A 598 -9.18 5.93 0.50
C GLY A 598 -9.93 4.66 0.90
N LEU A 599 -9.23 3.68 1.49
CA LEU A 599 -9.86 2.45 2.01
C LEU A 599 -10.87 2.73 3.13
N MET A 600 -10.58 3.68 4.02
CA MET A 600 -11.50 4.04 5.10
C MET A 600 -12.82 4.62 4.58
N TYR A 601 -12.74 5.51 3.59
CA TYR A 601 -13.92 6.06 2.92
C TYR A 601 -14.67 5.01 2.08
N TYR A 602 -13.95 4.12 1.39
CA TYR A 602 -14.55 3.05 0.59
C TYR A 602 -15.34 2.04 1.43
N ASN A 603 -14.88 1.77 2.67
CA ASN A 603 -15.48 0.80 3.58
C ASN A 603 -16.36 1.44 4.68
N GLY A 604 -16.43 2.77 4.77
CA GLY A 604 -17.13 3.47 5.87
C GLY A 604 -16.52 3.24 7.26
N GLN A 605 -15.20 3.06 7.35
CA GLN A 605 -14.51 2.79 8.62
C GLN A 605 -14.18 4.10 9.34
N GLY A 606 -14.92 4.41 10.41
CA GLY A 606 -14.73 5.65 11.19
C GLY A 606 -15.28 6.92 10.52
N VAL A 607 -15.75 6.80 9.27
CA VAL A 607 -16.39 7.83 8.45
C VAL A 607 -17.64 7.28 7.80
N VAL A 608 -18.52 8.16 7.32
CA VAL A 608 -19.59 7.74 6.41
C VAL A 608 -18.95 7.24 5.12
N GLN A 609 -19.42 6.09 4.63
CA GLN A 609 -18.94 5.54 3.36
C GLN A 609 -19.16 6.56 2.23
N ASP A 610 -18.10 6.88 1.50
CA ASP A 610 -18.12 7.85 0.41
C ASP A 610 -17.16 7.41 -0.69
N ASP A 611 -17.73 6.85 -1.75
CA ASP A 611 -16.95 6.31 -2.87
C ASP A 611 -16.30 7.43 -3.71
N GLN A 612 -16.86 8.64 -3.75
CA GLN A 612 -16.26 9.75 -4.48
C GLN A 612 -14.99 10.23 -3.77
N PHE A 613 -15.05 10.37 -2.44
CA PHE A 613 -13.87 10.68 -1.63
C PHE A 613 -12.82 9.58 -1.68
N ALA A 614 -13.25 8.31 -1.64
CA ALA A 614 -12.33 7.18 -1.79
C ALA A 614 -11.60 7.22 -3.14
N ALA A 615 -12.32 7.43 -4.24
CA ALA A 615 -11.72 7.54 -5.57
C ALA A 615 -10.72 8.71 -5.65
N ALA A 616 -11.05 9.87 -5.07
CA ALA A 616 -10.15 11.03 -5.06
C ALA A 616 -8.84 10.75 -4.32
N TRP A 617 -8.88 10.07 -3.17
CA TRP A 617 -7.68 9.69 -2.43
C TRP A 617 -6.89 8.57 -3.10
N PHE A 618 -7.56 7.56 -3.65
CA PHE A 618 -6.90 6.54 -4.46
C PHE A 618 -6.24 7.15 -5.69
N HIS A 619 -6.84 8.16 -6.33
CA HIS A 619 -6.22 8.86 -7.45
C HIS A 619 -4.89 9.51 -7.07
N LYS A 620 -4.85 10.25 -5.95
CA LYS A 620 -3.61 10.88 -5.46
C LYS A 620 -2.52 9.87 -5.15
N ALA A 621 -2.86 8.74 -4.52
CA ALA A 621 -1.90 7.66 -4.24
C ALA A 621 -1.46 6.96 -5.54
N ALA A 622 -2.39 6.77 -6.48
CA ALA A 622 -2.16 6.11 -7.75
C ALA A 622 -1.23 6.92 -8.69
N GLU A 623 -1.35 8.24 -8.70
CA GLU A 623 -0.45 9.15 -9.44
C GLU A 623 0.99 9.08 -8.93
N GLN A 624 1.17 8.80 -7.64
CA GLN A 624 2.48 8.62 -7.02
C GLN A 624 3.04 7.19 -7.17
N GLY A 625 2.34 6.31 -7.87
CA GLY A 625 2.82 4.97 -8.21
C GLY A 625 2.34 3.85 -7.27
N ASP A 626 1.43 4.11 -6.34
CA ASP A 626 0.94 3.05 -5.44
C ASP A 626 0.12 1.99 -6.20
N ALA A 627 0.63 0.77 -6.27
CA ALA A 627 0.03 -0.31 -7.05
C ALA A 627 -1.37 -0.69 -6.54
N ALA A 628 -1.59 -0.68 -5.22
CA ALA A 628 -2.87 -1.05 -4.63
C ALA A 628 -3.94 0.02 -4.89
N ALA A 629 -3.58 1.30 -4.79
CA ALA A 629 -4.44 2.43 -5.14
C ALA A 629 -4.77 2.44 -6.63
N GLN A 630 -3.78 2.22 -7.52
CA GLN A 630 -4.01 2.12 -8.96
C GLN A 630 -4.96 0.96 -9.31
N PHE A 631 -4.81 -0.19 -8.66
CA PHE A 631 -5.71 -1.34 -8.86
C PHE A 631 -7.13 -1.05 -8.37
N ASN A 632 -7.28 -0.49 -7.17
CA ASN A 632 -8.58 -0.12 -6.61
C ASN A 632 -9.27 0.97 -7.45
N LEU A 633 -8.52 1.96 -7.93
CA LEU A 633 -9.05 2.99 -8.80
C LEU A 633 -9.50 2.42 -10.15
N GLY A 634 -8.72 1.51 -10.75
CA GLY A 634 -9.14 0.76 -11.94
C GLY A 634 -10.44 -0.02 -11.71
N PHE A 635 -10.60 -0.62 -10.53
CA PHE A 635 -11.84 -1.30 -10.15
C PHE A 635 -13.02 -0.32 -10.03
N MET A 636 -12.80 0.84 -9.43
CA MET A 636 -13.83 1.89 -9.29
C MET A 636 -14.31 2.40 -10.66
N TYR A 637 -13.40 2.62 -11.61
CA TYR A 637 -13.75 2.97 -12.99
C TYR A 637 -14.49 1.85 -13.73
N THR A 638 -14.10 0.59 -13.54
CA THR A 638 -14.79 -0.57 -14.15
C THR A 638 -16.23 -0.72 -13.65
N LYS A 639 -16.50 -0.31 -12.40
CA LYS A 639 -17.83 -0.44 -11.76
C LYS A 639 -18.65 0.85 -11.75
N GLY A 640 -18.09 1.98 -12.19
CA GLY A 640 -18.73 3.29 -12.04
C GLY A 640 -19.01 3.66 -10.58
N ARG A 641 -18.14 3.23 -9.66
CA ARG A 641 -18.32 3.40 -8.22
C ARG A 641 -17.51 4.60 -7.75
N GLY A 642 -18.17 5.71 -7.39
CA GLY A 642 -17.50 6.96 -6.98
C GLY A 642 -16.89 7.77 -8.13
N VAL A 643 -16.87 7.21 -9.34
CA VAL A 643 -16.46 7.83 -10.60
C VAL A 643 -17.43 7.39 -11.70
N GLU A 644 -17.50 8.10 -12.82
CA GLU A 644 -18.23 7.63 -13.99
C GLU A 644 -17.60 6.32 -14.51
N GLN A 645 -18.43 5.37 -14.96
CA GLN A 645 -17.94 4.11 -15.50
C GLN A 645 -17.14 4.38 -16.77
N ASP A 646 -15.86 4.02 -16.78
CA ASP A 646 -14.96 4.21 -17.91
C ASP A 646 -13.94 3.07 -17.97
N ASP A 647 -14.26 2.06 -18.77
CA ASP A 647 -13.42 0.88 -18.94
C ASP A 647 -12.06 1.22 -19.58
N LYS A 648 -11.98 2.30 -20.38
CA LYS A 648 -10.73 2.73 -21.02
C LYS A 648 -9.76 3.29 -19.99
N THR A 649 -10.26 4.14 -19.09
CA THR A 649 -9.48 4.65 -17.97
C THR A 649 -9.13 3.53 -16.97
N ALA A 650 -10.06 2.59 -16.71
CA ALA A 650 -9.77 1.40 -15.92
C ALA A 650 -8.63 0.57 -16.51
N ALA A 651 -8.69 0.27 -17.81
CA ALA A 651 -7.65 -0.49 -18.51
C ALA A 651 -6.29 0.21 -18.46
N ALA A 652 -6.24 1.53 -18.59
CA ALA A 652 -5.01 2.31 -18.45
C ALA A 652 -4.39 2.16 -17.05
N TRP A 653 -5.19 2.21 -15.98
CA TRP A 653 -4.72 1.98 -14.62
C TRP A 653 -4.26 0.54 -14.39
N TYR A 654 -5.03 -0.45 -14.84
CA TYR A 654 -4.62 -1.85 -14.74
C TYR A 654 -3.33 -2.14 -15.52
N HIS A 655 -3.12 -1.50 -16.67
CA HIS A 655 -1.88 -1.65 -17.44
C HIS A 655 -0.67 -1.12 -16.66
N LYS A 656 -0.78 0.02 -15.97
CA LYS A 656 0.32 0.56 -15.14
C LYS A 656 0.70 -0.40 -14.01
N VAL A 657 -0.28 -1.04 -13.37
CA VAL A 657 -0.05 -1.97 -12.26
C VAL A 657 0.43 -3.34 -12.76
N ALA A 658 -0.12 -3.81 -13.88
CA ALA A 658 0.29 -5.05 -14.52
C ALA A 658 1.76 -5.01 -14.96
N ALA A 659 2.22 -3.85 -15.46
CA ALA A 659 3.62 -3.60 -15.82
C ALA A 659 4.58 -3.65 -14.62
N GLN A 660 4.09 -3.41 -13.40
CA GLN A 660 4.87 -3.55 -12.16
C GLN A 660 4.91 -5.00 -11.64
N GLY A 661 4.27 -5.94 -12.35
CA GLY A 661 4.26 -7.36 -11.99
C GLY A 661 3.05 -7.81 -11.16
N HIS A 662 2.10 -6.94 -10.82
CA HIS A 662 0.99 -7.30 -9.93
C HIS A 662 0.02 -8.31 -10.57
N ALA A 663 0.03 -9.56 -10.09
CA ALA A 663 -0.67 -10.69 -10.71
C ALA A 663 -2.19 -10.49 -10.88
N ALA A 664 -2.88 -9.90 -9.90
CA ALA A 664 -4.32 -9.64 -10.03
C ALA A 664 -4.64 -8.58 -11.10
N ALA A 665 -3.76 -7.60 -11.30
CA ALA A 665 -3.93 -6.60 -12.35
C ALA A 665 -3.63 -7.19 -13.73
N GLN A 666 -2.59 -8.02 -13.86
CA GLN A 666 -2.31 -8.78 -15.07
C GLN A 666 -3.48 -9.70 -15.45
N SER A 667 -4.05 -10.42 -14.48
CA SER A 667 -5.25 -11.24 -14.70
C SER A 667 -6.46 -10.41 -15.13
N THR A 668 -6.66 -9.24 -14.51
CA THR A 668 -7.78 -8.35 -14.86
C THR A 668 -7.59 -7.75 -16.25
N LEU A 669 -6.36 -7.37 -16.61
CA LEU A 669 -6.04 -6.88 -17.95
C LEU A 669 -6.22 -7.97 -19.00
N GLY A 670 -5.86 -9.22 -18.70
CA GLY A 670 -6.18 -10.38 -19.53
C GLY A 670 -7.69 -10.50 -19.80
N LEU A 671 -8.52 -10.28 -18.77
CA LEU A 671 -9.97 -10.28 -18.88
C LEU A 671 -10.50 -9.12 -19.74
N LEU A 672 -9.93 -7.93 -19.59
CA LEU A 672 -10.29 -6.75 -20.39
C LEU A 672 -9.99 -6.99 -21.88
N TYR A 673 -8.81 -7.54 -22.22
CA TYR A 673 -8.45 -7.91 -23.59
C TYR A 673 -9.31 -9.04 -24.16
N ALA A 674 -9.64 -10.07 -23.37
CA ALA A 674 -10.46 -11.19 -23.83
C ALA A 674 -11.89 -10.76 -24.20
N ASN A 675 -12.41 -9.72 -23.54
CA ASN A 675 -13.78 -9.23 -23.72
C ASN A 675 -13.88 -7.92 -24.50
N GLY A 676 -12.77 -7.23 -24.79
CA GLY A 676 -12.77 -5.92 -25.45
C GLY A 676 -13.31 -4.79 -24.58
N MET A 677 -13.13 -4.86 -23.26
CA MET A 677 -13.59 -3.84 -22.32
C MET A 677 -12.52 -2.76 -22.14
N GLY A 678 -12.74 -1.56 -22.68
CA GLY A 678 -11.78 -0.45 -22.60
C GLY A 678 -10.52 -0.57 -23.46
N VAL A 679 -10.30 -1.74 -24.07
CA VAL A 679 -9.24 -2.08 -25.03
C VAL A 679 -9.83 -2.82 -26.21
N GLU A 680 -9.14 -2.84 -27.34
CA GLU A 680 -9.53 -3.69 -28.47
C GLU A 680 -9.43 -5.17 -28.06
N ARG A 681 -10.42 -5.97 -28.48
CA ARG A 681 -10.45 -7.39 -28.14
C ARG A 681 -9.26 -8.11 -28.79
N ASP A 682 -8.41 -8.69 -27.95
CA ASP A 682 -7.22 -9.43 -28.38
C ASP A 682 -6.99 -10.65 -27.49
N GLU A 683 -7.34 -11.82 -28.02
CA GLU A 683 -7.20 -13.08 -27.31
C GLU A 683 -5.72 -13.48 -27.11
N GLN A 684 -4.80 -13.07 -28.00
CA GLN A 684 -3.37 -13.37 -27.85
C GLN A 684 -2.77 -12.54 -26.73
N ALA A 685 -3.08 -11.25 -26.68
CA ALA A 685 -2.69 -10.37 -25.59
C ALA A 685 -3.29 -10.86 -24.25
N ALA A 686 -4.56 -11.27 -24.25
CA ALA A 686 -5.20 -11.85 -23.06
C ALA A 686 -4.45 -13.08 -22.55
N ALA A 687 -4.14 -14.03 -23.43
CA ALA A 687 -3.38 -15.23 -23.06
C ALA A 687 -1.97 -14.91 -22.54
N ALA A 688 -1.30 -13.90 -23.09
CA ALA A 688 0.00 -13.44 -22.62
C ALA A 688 -0.08 -12.86 -21.19
N TRP A 689 -1.06 -12.00 -20.92
CA TRP A 689 -1.28 -11.43 -19.59
C TRP A 689 -1.70 -12.47 -18.55
N TYR A 690 -2.60 -13.39 -18.92
CA TYR A 690 -2.95 -14.51 -18.04
C TYR A 690 -1.73 -15.40 -17.74
N ARG A 691 -0.84 -15.64 -18.71
CA ARG A 691 0.39 -16.40 -18.48
C ARG A 691 1.28 -15.76 -17.43
N LEU A 692 1.53 -14.46 -17.53
CA LEU A 692 2.34 -13.73 -16.53
C LEU A 692 1.76 -13.84 -15.11
N ALA A 693 0.45 -13.70 -14.96
CA ALA A 693 -0.22 -13.86 -13.66
C ALA A 693 -0.24 -15.32 -13.18
N ALA A 694 -0.44 -16.27 -14.10
CA ALA A 694 -0.53 -17.69 -13.80
C ALA A 694 0.82 -18.28 -13.35
N GLU A 695 1.92 -17.82 -13.93
CA GLU A 695 3.30 -18.19 -13.57
C GLU A 695 3.69 -17.68 -12.17
N GLN A 696 3.09 -16.58 -11.71
CA GLN A 696 3.20 -16.09 -10.33
C GLN A 696 2.32 -16.84 -9.34
N GLY A 697 1.55 -17.83 -9.80
CA GLY A 697 0.68 -18.64 -8.94
C GLY A 697 -0.77 -18.15 -8.83
N TYR A 698 -1.18 -17.10 -9.53
CA TYR A 698 -2.54 -16.55 -9.36
C TYR A 698 -3.62 -17.48 -9.94
N ALA A 699 -4.37 -18.14 -9.06
CA ALA A 699 -5.29 -19.23 -9.42
C ALA A 699 -6.37 -18.86 -10.46
N ALA A 700 -6.92 -17.63 -10.40
CA ALA A 700 -7.90 -17.19 -11.40
C ALA A 700 -7.27 -17.08 -12.80
N ALA A 701 -6.06 -16.54 -12.92
CA ALA A 701 -5.35 -16.48 -14.19
C ALA A 701 -4.94 -17.86 -14.72
N GLN A 702 -4.54 -18.78 -13.83
CA GLN A 702 -4.29 -20.18 -14.20
C GLN A 702 -5.56 -20.83 -14.78
N THR A 703 -6.72 -20.55 -14.18
CA THR A 703 -8.02 -21.06 -14.67
C THR A 703 -8.34 -20.49 -16.05
N TYR A 704 -8.25 -19.17 -16.24
CA TYR A 704 -8.51 -18.54 -17.53
C TYR A 704 -7.53 -19.00 -18.61
N LEU A 705 -6.24 -19.14 -18.28
CA LEU A 705 -5.26 -19.67 -19.23
C LEU A 705 -5.53 -21.13 -19.58
N GLY A 706 -5.96 -21.94 -18.61
CA GLY A 706 -6.44 -23.30 -18.84
C GLY A 706 -7.61 -23.34 -19.84
N GLU A 707 -8.57 -22.43 -19.67
CA GLU A 707 -9.71 -22.26 -20.58
C GLU A 707 -9.29 -21.84 -21.99
N MET A 708 -8.33 -20.93 -22.10
CA MET A 708 -7.78 -20.50 -23.38
C MET A 708 -7.10 -21.66 -24.13
N TYR A 709 -6.34 -22.50 -23.43
CA TYR A 709 -5.76 -23.72 -24.02
C TYR A 709 -6.80 -24.79 -24.37
N ALA A 710 -7.82 -24.99 -23.53
CA ALA A 710 -8.88 -25.98 -23.78
C ALA A 710 -9.72 -25.62 -25.03
N ASN A 711 -9.95 -24.32 -25.25
CA ASN A 711 -10.77 -23.83 -26.35
C ASN A 711 -9.97 -23.36 -27.58
N GLY A 712 -8.65 -23.18 -27.46
CA GLY A 712 -7.80 -22.64 -28.53
C GLY A 712 -7.99 -21.13 -28.77
N ARG A 713 -8.30 -20.37 -27.73
CA ARG A 713 -8.47 -18.90 -27.79
C ARG A 713 -7.13 -18.23 -27.54
N GLY A 714 -6.61 -17.47 -28.51
CA GLY A 714 -5.32 -16.75 -28.38
C GLY A 714 -4.07 -17.64 -28.30
N VAL A 715 -4.25 -18.95 -28.16
CA VAL A 715 -3.21 -19.99 -28.15
C VAL A 715 -3.70 -21.21 -28.93
N ALA A 716 -2.78 -22.03 -29.41
CA ALA A 716 -3.14 -23.31 -30.02
C ALA A 716 -3.84 -24.21 -28.99
N LYS A 717 -4.93 -24.85 -29.40
CA LYS A 717 -5.70 -25.77 -28.57
C LYS A 717 -4.82 -26.92 -28.08
N ASP A 718 -4.71 -27.07 -26.76
CA ASP A 718 -3.83 -28.05 -26.11
C ASP A 718 -4.40 -28.48 -24.75
N TYR A 719 -5.08 -29.63 -24.73
CA TYR A 719 -5.69 -30.13 -23.50
C TYR A 719 -4.66 -30.54 -22.44
N LYS A 720 -3.44 -30.94 -22.80
CA LYS A 720 -2.42 -31.27 -21.78
C LYS A 720 -1.98 -30.02 -21.03
N LYS A 721 -1.79 -28.91 -21.73
CA LYS A 721 -1.50 -27.61 -21.08
C LYS A 721 -2.69 -27.08 -20.29
N ALA A 722 -3.90 -27.22 -20.82
CA ALA A 722 -5.11 -26.84 -20.10
C ALA A 722 -5.23 -27.58 -18.77
N GLU A 723 -5.03 -28.90 -18.79
CA GLU A 723 -5.04 -29.74 -17.58
C GLU A 723 -4.00 -29.30 -16.57
N ALA A 724 -2.75 -29.08 -17.00
CA ALA A 724 -1.68 -28.67 -16.10
C ALA A 724 -1.98 -27.34 -15.39
N TRP A 725 -2.61 -26.38 -16.09
CA TRP A 725 -3.00 -25.11 -15.49
C TRP A 725 -4.23 -25.23 -14.61
N TYR A 726 -5.25 -25.97 -15.02
CA TYR A 726 -6.42 -26.24 -14.18
C TYR A 726 -6.04 -26.98 -12.90
N ARG A 727 -5.13 -27.96 -12.97
CA ARG A 727 -4.63 -28.69 -11.79
C ARG A 727 -4.00 -27.73 -10.78
N LYS A 728 -3.09 -26.85 -11.21
CA LYS A 728 -2.46 -25.85 -10.33
C LYS A 728 -3.48 -24.93 -9.65
N ALA A 729 -4.52 -24.50 -10.38
CA ALA A 729 -5.57 -23.65 -9.83
C ALA A 729 -6.51 -24.43 -8.89
N ALA A 730 -6.85 -25.67 -9.26
CA ALA A 730 -7.75 -26.54 -8.52
C ALA A 730 -7.16 -26.98 -7.16
N GLU A 731 -5.85 -27.23 -7.12
CA GLU A 731 -5.09 -27.54 -5.90
C GLU A 731 -5.04 -26.35 -4.94
N GLN A 732 -5.13 -25.12 -5.44
CA GLN A 732 -5.27 -23.89 -4.63
C GLN A 732 -6.72 -23.61 -4.19
N GLY A 733 -7.66 -24.49 -4.53
CA GLY A 733 -9.07 -24.36 -4.14
C GLY A 733 -9.95 -23.63 -5.17
N ASN A 734 -9.45 -23.25 -6.35
CA ASN A 734 -10.29 -22.57 -7.34
C ASN A 734 -11.42 -23.48 -7.84
N VAL A 735 -12.67 -23.10 -7.53
CA VAL A 735 -13.88 -23.88 -7.80
C VAL A 735 -14.08 -24.17 -9.29
N SER A 736 -13.93 -23.15 -10.15
CA SER A 736 -14.10 -23.30 -11.58
C SER A 736 -13.05 -24.23 -12.18
N ALA A 737 -11.80 -24.15 -11.73
CA ALA A 737 -10.74 -25.07 -12.15
C ALA A 737 -10.99 -26.50 -11.69
N GLN A 738 -11.48 -26.71 -10.45
CA GLN A 738 -11.85 -28.04 -9.96
C GLN A 738 -12.95 -28.68 -10.81
N TYR A 739 -13.99 -27.90 -11.15
CA TYR A 739 -15.05 -28.36 -12.05
C TYR A 739 -14.51 -28.71 -13.45
N GLN A 740 -13.71 -27.82 -14.06
CA GLN A 740 -13.15 -28.04 -15.40
C GLN A 740 -12.22 -29.26 -15.42
N LEU A 741 -11.40 -29.44 -14.37
CA LEU A 741 -10.54 -30.61 -14.23
C LEU A 741 -11.36 -31.90 -14.09
N GLY A 742 -12.45 -31.87 -13.33
CA GLY A 742 -13.41 -32.97 -13.25
C GLY A 742 -14.00 -33.35 -14.62
N LEU A 743 -14.40 -32.36 -15.43
CA LEU A 743 -14.86 -32.58 -16.80
C LEU A 743 -13.79 -33.19 -17.71
N MET A 744 -12.53 -32.77 -17.57
CA MET A 744 -11.43 -33.30 -18.37
C MET A 744 -11.18 -34.78 -18.09
N TYR A 745 -11.20 -35.19 -16.82
CA TYR A 745 -11.10 -36.60 -16.43
C TYR A 745 -12.33 -37.41 -16.83
N TYR A 746 -13.53 -36.84 -16.72
CA TYR A 746 -14.77 -37.51 -17.12
C TYR A 746 -14.85 -37.80 -18.63
N ASN A 747 -14.29 -36.90 -19.46
CA ASN A 747 -14.30 -36.99 -20.91
C ASN A 747 -12.99 -37.54 -21.53
N GLY A 748 -11.94 -37.77 -20.74
CA GLY A 748 -10.63 -38.16 -21.24
C GLY A 748 -9.93 -37.09 -22.10
N GLN A 749 -10.16 -35.81 -21.80
CA GLN A 749 -9.60 -34.69 -22.58
C GLN A 749 -8.22 -34.33 -22.05
N GLY A 750 -7.16 -34.68 -22.80
CA GLY A 750 -5.77 -34.41 -22.39
C GLY A 750 -5.23 -35.35 -21.29
N VAL A 751 -6.09 -36.18 -20.72
CA VAL A 751 -5.81 -37.22 -19.72
C VAL A 751 -6.49 -38.51 -20.10
N VAL A 752 -6.05 -39.63 -19.52
CA VAL A 752 -6.82 -40.88 -19.60
C VAL A 752 -8.12 -40.67 -18.84
N GLN A 753 -9.24 -41.11 -19.43
CA GLN A 753 -10.55 -41.02 -18.79
C GLN A 753 -10.52 -41.77 -17.45
N ASP A 754 -10.92 -41.08 -16.38
CA ASP A 754 -10.93 -41.61 -15.02
C ASP A 754 -12.13 -41.03 -14.26
N ASP A 755 -13.16 -41.85 -14.12
CA ASP A 755 -14.40 -41.43 -13.46
C ASP A 755 -14.22 -41.28 -11.94
N GLN A 756 -13.29 -41.98 -11.30
CA GLN A 756 -13.03 -41.82 -9.87
C GLN A 756 -12.38 -40.47 -9.59
N PHE A 757 -11.38 -40.08 -10.41
CA PHE A 757 -10.77 -38.76 -10.34
C PHE A 757 -11.75 -37.65 -10.68
N ALA A 758 -12.60 -37.84 -11.70
CA ALA A 758 -13.64 -36.90 -12.04
C ALA A 758 -14.61 -36.66 -10.87
N ALA A 759 -15.10 -37.74 -10.23
CA ALA A 759 -15.98 -37.65 -9.07
C ALA A 759 -15.30 -36.92 -7.90
N ALA A 760 -14.03 -37.19 -7.63
CA ALA A 760 -13.28 -36.53 -6.55
C ALA A 760 -13.16 -35.02 -6.78
N TRP A 761 -12.89 -34.58 -8.00
CA TRP A 761 -12.81 -33.16 -8.33
C TRP A 761 -14.18 -32.48 -8.36
N PHE A 762 -15.21 -33.13 -8.89
CA PHE A 762 -16.58 -32.63 -8.79
C PHE A 762 -17.04 -32.52 -7.34
N HIS A 763 -16.67 -33.44 -6.45
CA HIS A 763 -16.97 -33.35 -5.03
C HIS A 763 -16.40 -32.08 -4.39
N LYS A 764 -15.12 -31.78 -4.63
CA LYS A 764 -14.47 -30.56 -4.09
C LYS A 764 -15.14 -29.27 -4.60
N ALA A 765 -15.50 -29.22 -5.89
CA ALA A 765 -16.21 -28.06 -6.43
C ALA A 765 -17.66 -27.97 -5.90
N ALA A 766 -18.31 -29.13 -5.73
CA ALA A 766 -19.68 -29.24 -5.26
C ALA A 766 -19.83 -28.80 -3.79
N GLU A 767 -18.86 -29.13 -2.93
CA GLU A 767 -18.82 -28.68 -1.53
C GLU A 767 -18.69 -27.15 -1.41
N GLN A 768 -18.05 -26.51 -2.38
CA GLN A 768 -17.92 -25.05 -2.46
C GLN A 768 -19.11 -24.36 -3.14
N GLY A 769 -20.14 -25.13 -3.51
CA GLY A 769 -21.40 -24.60 -4.03
C GLY A 769 -21.53 -24.56 -5.55
N ASP A 770 -20.62 -25.15 -6.32
CA ASP A 770 -20.72 -25.16 -7.79
C ASP A 770 -21.90 -26.03 -8.27
N ALA A 771 -22.92 -25.38 -8.87
CA ALA A 771 -24.16 -26.05 -9.27
C ALA A 771 -23.93 -27.14 -10.34
N ALA A 772 -23.01 -26.92 -11.28
CA ALA A 772 -22.73 -27.86 -12.36
C ALA A 772 -21.98 -29.10 -11.84
N ALA A 773 -21.02 -28.91 -10.94
CA ALA A 773 -20.32 -29.99 -10.24
C ALA A 773 -21.27 -30.81 -9.36
N GLN A 774 -22.14 -30.15 -8.59
CA GLN A 774 -23.15 -30.83 -7.77
C GLN A 774 -24.11 -31.67 -8.63
N PHE A 775 -24.57 -31.15 -9.78
CA PHE A 775 -25.42 -31.90 -10.70
C PHE A 775 -24.71 -33.11 -11.31
N ASN A 776 -23.47 -32.93 -11.78
CA ASN A 776 -22.66 -34.00 -12.35
C ASN A 776 -22.33 -35.08 -11.31
N LEU A 777 -22.04 -34.68 -10.08
CA LEU A 777 -21.81 -35.62 -8.99
C LEU A 777 -23.07 -36.41 -8.63
N GLY A 778 -24.24 -35.75 -8.56
CA GLY A 778 -25.53 -36.42 -8.40
C GLY A 778 -25.79 -37.45 -9.51
N PHE A 779 -25.41 -37.12 -10.75
CA PHE A 779 -25.49 -38.06 -11.88
C PHE A 779 -24.55 -39.25 -11.71
N MET A 780 -23.32 -39.02 -11.26
CA MET A 780 -22.34 -40.08 -11.01
C MET A 780 -22.82 -41.05 -9.92
N TYR A 781 -23.42 -40.56 -8.83
CA TYR A 781 -24.03 -41.40 -7.80
C TYR A 781 -25.26 -42.17 -8.31
N THR A 782 -26.10 -41.56 -9.15
CA THR A 782 -27.27 -42.24 -9.75
C THR A 782 -26.85 -43.40 -10.67
N LYS A 783 -25.68 -43.30 -11.30
CA LYS A 783 -25.18 -44.29 -12.28
C LYS A 783 -24.12 -45.23 -11.72
N GLY A 784 -23.65 -45.04 -10.49
CA GLY A 784 -22.51 -45.77 -9.94
C GLY A 784 -21.23 -45.58 -10.76
N ARG A 785 -21.04 -44.39 -11.35
CA ARG A 785 -19.92 -44.10 -12.26
C ARG A 785 -18.83 -43.37 -11.49
N GLY A 786 -17.70 -44.02 -11.23
CA GLY A 786 -16.59 -43.45 -10.44
C GLY A 786 -16.84 -43.38 -8.93
N VAL A 787 -18.06 -43.69 -8.49
CA VAL A 787 -18.51 -43.81 -7.10
C VAL A 787 -19.45 -45.01 -6.99
N GLU A 788 -19.64 -45.56 -5.79
CA GLU A 788 -20.69 -46.55 -5.55
C GLU A 788 -22.08 -45.95 -5.84
N GLN A 789 -22.97 -46.73 -6.45
CA GLN A 789 -24.32 -46.26 -6.74
C GLN A 789 -25.07 -45.99 -5.44
N ASP A 790 -25.50 -44.75 -5.25
CA ASP A 790 -26.24 -44.32 -4.05
C ASP A 790 -27.26 -43.24 -4.42
N ASP A 791 -28.49 -43.68 -4.64
CA ASP A 791 -29.59 -42.78 -5.03
C ASP A 791 -29.94 -41.78 -3.92
N LYS A 792 -29.70 -42.10 -2.65
CA LYS A 792 -29.96 -41.19 -1.53
C LYS A 792 -28.98 -40.03 -1.54
N THR A 793 -27.71 -40.32 -1.75
CA THR A 793 -26.66 -39.29 -1.91
C THR A 793 -26.87 -38.49 -3.20
N ALA A 794 -27.27 -39.15 -4.30
CA ALA A 794 -27.65 -38.47 -5.54
C ALA A 794 -28.81 -37.48 -5.32
N ALA A 795 -29.87 -37.91 -4.65
CA ALA A 795 -31.03 -37.07 -4.34
C ALA A 795 -30.65 -35.86 -3.47
N ALA A 796 -29.75 -36.03 -2.50
CA ALA A 796 -29.25 -34.94 -1.67
C ALA A 796 -28.51 -33.88 -2.49
N TRP A 797 -27.65 -34.30 -3.44
CA TRP A 797 -26.97 -33.38 -4.36
C TRP A 797 -27.94 -32.69 -5.32
N TYR A 798 -28.89 -33.42 -5.90
CA TYR A 798 -29.91 -32.82 -6.77
C TYR A 798 -30.81 -31.83 -6.04
N HIS A 799 -31.15 -32.08 -4.77
CA HIS A 799 -31.88 -31.13 -3.92
C HIS A 799 -31.14 -29.80 -3.77
N LYS A 800 -29.83 -29.83 -3.45
CA LYS A 800 -29.01 -28.62 -3.30
C LYS A 800 -28.99 -27.76 -4.58
N VAL A 801 -28.93 -28.41 -5.74
CA VAL A 801 -28.88 -27.72 -7.04
C VAL A 801 -30.26 -27.27 -7.50
N ALA A 802 -31.30 -28.08 -7.26
CA ALA A 802 -32.68 -27.74 -7.55
C ALA A 802 -33.15 -26.50 -6.76
N ALA A 803 -32.69 -26.36 -5.50
CA ALA A 803 -32.92 -25.19 -4.66
C ALA A 803 -32.27 -23.90 -5.20
N GLN A 804 -31.20 -24.01 -5.99
CA GLN A 804 -30.57 -22.88 -6.70
C GLN A 804 -31.26 -22.52 -8.01
N GLY A 805 -32.35 -23.22 -8.37
CA GLY A 805 -33.14 -22.95 -9.57
C GLY A 805 -32.74 -23.75 -10.82
N HIS A 806 -31.78 -24.67 -10.75
CA HIS A 806 -31.30 -25.38 -11.93
C HIS A 806 -32.34 -26.38 -12.51
N ALA A 807 -32.91 -26.06 -13.67
CA ALA A 807 -34.06 -26.77 -14.24
C ALA A 807 -33.83 -28.27 -14.48
N ALA A 808 -32.65 -28.69 -14.94
CA ALA A 808 -32.36 -30.11 -15.14
C ALA A 808 -32.30 -30.87 -13.80
N ALA A 809 -31.82 -30.24 -12.72
CA ALA A 809 -31.79 -30.88 -11.40
C ALA A 809 -33.19 -30.98 -10.80
N GLN A 810 -34.02 -29.95 -10.96
CA GLN A 810 -35.43 -29.97 -10.58
C GLN A 810 -36.20 -31.07 -11.33
N SER A 811 -35.97 -31.21 -12.65
CA SER A 811 -36.58 -32.29 -13.42
C SER A 811 -36.12 -33.67 -12.98
N THR A 812 -34.81 -33.87 -12.72
CA THR A 812 -34.29 -35.14 -12.23
C THR A 812 -34.83 -35.46 -10.83
N LEU A 813 -34.92 -34.47 -9.95
CA LEU A 813 -35.48 -34.64 -8.61
C LEU A 813 -36.97 -35.00 -8.66
N GLY A 814 -37.73 -34.39 -9.59
CA GLY A 814 -39.11 -34.78 -9.88
C GLY A 814 -39.21 -36.27 -10.27
N LEU A 815 -38.26 -36.76 -11.07
CA LEU A 815 -38.16 -38.17 -11.44
C LEU A 815 -37.82 -39.08 -10.24
N LEU A 816 -36.92 -38.64 -9.36
CA LEU A 816 -36.58 -39.37 -8.14
C LEU A 816 -37.79 -39.53 -7.23
N TYR A 817 -38.56 -38.46 -7.00
CA TYR A 817 -39.80 -38.48 -6.20
C TYR A 817 -40.90 -39.31 -6.84
N ALA A 818 -41.08 -39.25 -8.16
CA ALA A 818 -42.11 -40.03 -8.87
C ALA A 818 -41.87 -41.55 -8.76
N ASN A 819 -40.60 -41.97 -8.67
CA ASN A 819 -40.19 -43.38 -8.64
C ASN A 819 -39.74 -43.89 -7.27
N GLY A 820 -39.58 -43.01 -6.27
CA GLY A 820 -39.06 -43.38 -4.95
C GLY A 820 -37.58 -43.76 -4.92
N MET A 821 -36.75 -43.14 -5.79
CA MET A 821 -35.32 -43.44 -5.90
C MET A 821 -34.52 -42.50 -5.00
N GLY A 822 -34.01 -43.01 -3.86
CA GLY A 822 -33.25 -42.22 -2.89
C GLY A 822 -34.07 -41.27 -2.01
N VAL A 823 -35.37 -41.10 -2.33
CA VAL A 823 -36.37 -40.34 -1.58
C VAL A 823 -37.66 -41.18 -1.47
N GLU A 824 -38.50 -40.89 -0.48
CA GLU A 824 -39.83 -41.49 -0.40
C GLU A 824 -40.66 -41.10 -1.63
N ARG A 825 -41.41 -42.05 -2.19
CA ARG A 825 -42.24 -41.80 -3.37
C ARG A 825 -43.33 -40.79 -3.06
N ASP A 826 -43.31 -39.66 -3.76
CA ASP A 826 -44.26 -38.57 -3.59
C ASP A 826 -44.59 -37.93 -4.93
N GLU A 827 -45.78 -38.23 -5.45
CA GLU A 827 -46.24 -37.71 -6.74
C GLU A 827 -46.56 -36.20 -6.67
N GLN A 828 -46.95 -35.66 -5.50
CA GLN A 828 -47.22 -34.23 -5.35
C GLN A 828 -45.91 -33.43 -5.39
N ALA A 829 -44.89 -33.90 -4.66
CA ALA A 829 -43.55 -33.33 -4.71
C ALA A 829 -42.95 -33.44 -6.12
N ALA A 830 -43.13 -34.58 -6.79
CA ALA A 830 -42.69 -34.75 -8.17
C ALA A 830 -43.33 -33.73 -9.11
N ALA A 831 -44.65 -33.54 -9.04
CA ALA A 831 -45.36 -32.55 -9.86
C ALA A 831 -44.90 -31.11 -9.57
N ALA A 832 -44.62 -30.78 -8.31
CA ALA A 832 -44.11 -29.46 -7.93
C ALA A 832 -42.72 -29.20 -8.53
N TRP A 833 -41.81 -30.16 -8.44
CA TRP A 833 -40.47 -30.04 -9.03
C TRP A 833 -40.48 -29.99 -10.56
N TYR A 834 -41.31 -30.83 -11.20
CA TYR A 834 -41.50 -30.74 -12.64
C TYR A 834 -42.09 -29.40 -13.07
N ARG A 835 -43.02 -28.82 -12.30
CA ARG A 835 -43.57 -27.49 -12.60
C ARG A 835 -42.50 -26.41 -12.60
N LEU A 836 -41.64 -26.37 -11.58
CA LEU A 836 -40.53 -25.39 -11.52
C LEU A 836 -39.59 -25.49 -12.73
N ALA A 837 -39.24 -26.71 -13.15
CA ALA A 837 -38.40 -26.92 -14.34
C ALA A 837 -39.14 -26.61 -15.65
N ALA A 838 -40.43 -26.97 -15.74
CA ALA A 838 -41.26 -26.79 -16.92
C ALA A 838 -41.54 -25.31 -17.22
N GLU A 839 -41.73 -24.49 -16.18
CA GLU A 839 -41.91 -23.04 -16.27
C GLU A 839 -40.65 -22.32 -16.75
N GLN A 840 -39.47 -22.85 -16.45
CA GLN A 840 -38.18 -22.40 -17.02
C GLN A 840 -37.96 -22.86 -18.47
N GLY A 841 -38.88 -23.63 -19.04
CA GLY A 841 -38.81 -24.09 -20.42
C GLY A 841 -38.22 -25.48 -20.61
N TYR A 842 -37.86 -26.23 -19.57
CA TYR A 842 -37.19 -27.52 -19.72
C TYR A 842 -38.13 -28.60 -20.29
N ALA A 843 -37.87 -29.04 -21.53
CA ALA A 843 -38.78 -29.88 -22.32
C ALA A 843 -39.15 -31.21 -21.64
N ALA A 844 -38.19 -31.93 -21.06
CA ALA A 844 -38.46 -33.20 -20.39
C ALA A 844 -39.40 -33.02 -19.18
N ALA A 845 -39.23 -31.95 -18.40
CA ALA A 845 -40.13 -31.64 -17.29
C ALA A 845 -41.53 -31.25 -17.77
N GLN A 846 -41.64 -30.52 -18.88
CA GLN A 846 -42.93 -30.21 -19.51
C GLN A 846 -43.65 -31.51 -19.95
N THR A 847 -42.92 -32.48 -20.51
CA THR A 847 -43.47 -33.80 -20.86
C THR A 847 -43.95 -34.54 -19.62
N TYR A 848 -43.12 -34.68 -18.59
CA TYR A 848 -43.50 -35.39 -17.37
C TYR A 848 -44.66 -34.71 -16.63
N LEU A 849 -44.68 -33.38 -16.56
CA LEU A 849 -45.81 -32.65 -15.97
C LEU A 849 -47.10 -32.84 -16.80
N GLY A 850 -46.98 -32.86 -18.13
CA GLY A 850 -48.09 -33.21 -19.02
C GLY A 850 -48.64 -34.62 -18.74
N GLU A 851 -47.76 -35.60 -18.51
CA GLU A 851 -48.14 -36.97 -18.12
C GLU A 851 -48.85 -37.01 -16.76
N MET A 852 -48.39 -36.21 -15.81
CA MET A 852 -49.01 -36.11 -14.49
C MET A 852 -50.43 -35.53 -14.57
N TYR A 853 -50.65 -34.47 -15.35
CA TYR A 853 -51.98 -33.92 -15.59
C TYR A 853 -52.89 -34.85 -16.40
N ALA A 854 -52.36 -35.55 -17.42
CA ALA A 854 -53.15 -36.47 -18.24
C ALA A 854 -53.70 -37.66 -17.44
N ASN A 855 -52.95 -38.10 -16.42
CA ASN A 855 -53.27 -39.27 -15.60
C ASN A 855 -53.79 -38.93 -14.19
N GLY A 856 -53.74 -37.66 -13.76
CA GLY A 856 -54.11 -37.24 -12.41
C GLY A 856 -53.14 -37.71 -11.32
N ARG A 857 -51.84 -37.81 -11.63
CA ARG A 857 -50.79 -38.21 -10.68
C ARG A 857 -50.24 -36.96 -9.99
N GLY A 858 -50.38 -36.86 -8.66
CA GLY A 858 -49.86 -35.70 -7.89
C GLY A 858 -50.56 -34.36 -8.16
N VAL A 859 -51.41 -34.29 -9.17
CA VAL A 859 -52.26 -33.15 -9.56
C VAL A 859 -53.64 -33.65 -9.97
N ALA A 860 -54.65 -32.77 -9.94
CA ALA A 860 -55.96 -33.10 -10.48
C ALA A 860 -55.85 -33.40 -11.99
N LYS A 861 -56.58 -34.44 -12.45
CA LYS A 861 -56.59 -34.81 -13.86
C LYS A 861 -57.14 -33.66 -14.71
N ASP A 862 -56.33 -33.17 -15.65
CA ASP A 862 -56.69 -32.08 -16.56
C ASP A 862 -56.01 -32.30 -17.92
N GLU A 863 -56.78 -32.80 -18.88
CA GLU A 863 -56.27 -33.14 -20.21
C GLU A 863 -56.00 -31.90 -21.07
N GLN A 864 -56.64 -30.76 -20.79
CA GLN A 864 -56.39 -29.50 -21.49
C GLN A 864 -55.04 -28.92 -21.07
N THR A 865 -54.76 -28.93 -19.76
CA THR A 865 -53.46 -28.52 -19.22
C THR A 865 -52.36 -29.50 -19.66
N ALA A 866 -52.64 -30.80 -19.72
CA ALA A 866 -51.71 -31.78 -20.28
C ALA A 866 -51.36 -31.48 -21.75
N ALA A 867 -52.36 -31.21 -22.59
CA ALA A 867 -52.14 -30.85 -23.99
C ALA A 867 -51.32 -29.57 -24.14
N ALA A 868 -51.53 -28.57 -23.27
CA ALA A 868 -50.75 -27.34 -23.27
C ALA A 868 -49.27 -27.58 -22.95
N TRP A 869 -48.96 -28.40 -21.94
CA TRP A 869 -47.58 -28.76 -21.59
C TRP A 869 -46.91 -29.62 -22.64
N TYR A 870 -47.60 -30.65 -23.15
CA TYR A 870 -47.09 -31.43 -24.27
C TYR A 870 -46.85 -30.57 -25.51
N SER A 871 -47.70 -29.58 -25.81
CA SER A 871 -47.48 -28.67 -26.94
C SER A 871 -46.19 -27.86 -26.80
N LYS A 872 -45.86 -27.39 -25.59
CA LYS A 872 -44.60 -26.68 -25.33
C LYS A 872 -43.40 -27.60 -25.54
N ALA A 873 -43.41 -28.81 -24.97
CA ALA A 873 -42.32 -29.77 -25.11
C ALA A 873 -42.16 -30.28 -26.56
N ALA A 874 -43.28 -30.57 -27.22
CA ALA A 874 -43.30 -31.08 -28.59
C ALA A 874 -42.73 -30.09 -29.61
N LYS A 875 -42.95 -28.78 -29.39
CA LYS A 875 -42.35 -27.70 -30.20
C LYS A 875 -40.83 -27.60 -30.02
N GLN A 876 -40.30 -28.02 -28.87
CA GLN A 876 -38.86 -28.10 -28.60
C GLN A 876 -38.23 -29.40 -29.13
N GLY A 877 -39.03 -30.32 -29.68
CA GLY A 877 -38.56 -31.56 -30.28
C GLY A 877 -38.76 -32.82 -29.44
N ASP A 878 -39.30 -32.74 -28.22
CA ASP A 878 -39.44 -33.91 -27.35
C ASP A 878 -40.38 -34.98 -27.96
N SER A 879 -39.83 -36.16 -28.29
CA SER A 879 -40.54 -37.21 -29.03
C SER A 879 -41.71 -37.82 -28.25
N LYS A 880 -41.57 -37.98 -26.93
CA LYS A 880 -42.64 -38.48 -26.05
C LYS A 880 -43.80 -37.50 -25.96
N ALA A 881 -43.53 -36.20 -25.83
CA ALA A 881 -44.58 -35.18 -25.87
C ALA A 881 -45.25 -35.10 -27.24
N GLN A 882 -44.50 -35.22 -28.34
CA GLN A 882 -45.08 -35.28 -29.69
C GLN A 882 -46.01 -36.49 -29.85
N TYR A 883 -45.59 -37.67 -29.37
CA TYR A 883 -46.44 -38.86 -29.32
C TYR A 883 -47.72 -38.62 -28.49
N ASN A 884 -47.56 -38.20 -27.23
CA ASN A 884 -48.68 -38.00 -26.31
C ASN A 884 -49.67 -36.93 -26.82
N LEU A 885 -49.16 -35.85 -27.41
CA LEU A 885 -49.99 -34.83 -28.05
C LEU A 885 -50.73 -35.38 -29.27
N GLY A 886 -50.09 -36.21 -30.08
CA GLY A 886 -50.72 -36.92 -31.19
C GLY A 886 -51.88 -37.79 -30.72
N VAL A 887 -51.71 -38.52 -29.62
CA VAL A 887 -52.78 -39.33 -29.00
C VAL A 887 -53.95 -38.45 -28.54
N LEU A 888 -53.68 -37.29 -27.94
CA LEU A 888 -54.74 -36.36 -27.50
C LEU A 888 -55.56 -35.83 -28.68
N TYR A 889 -54.92 -35.44 -29.78
CA TYR A 889 -55.61 -34.99 -31.00
C TYR A 889 -56.40 -36.11 -31.70
N ALA A 890 -55.87 -37.34 -31.73
CA ALA A 890 -56.53 -38.47 -32.37
C ALA A 890 -57.84 -38.90 -31.67
N ASN A 891 -57.95 -38.58 -30.37
CA ASN A 891 -59.07 -38.97 -29.52
C ASN A 891 -59.93 -37.79 -29.05
N GLY A 892 -59.58 -36.54 -29.40
CA GLY A 892 -60.31 -35.34 -28.95
C GLY A 892 -60.24 -35.09 -27.44
N ARG A 893 -59.14 -35.46 -26.78
CA ARG A 893 -58.94 -35.37 -25.33
C ARG A 893 -58.18 -34.10 -24.96
N GLY A 894 -58.83 -33.16 -24.27
CA GLY A 894 -58.24 -31.84 -23.93
C GLY A 894 -58.03 -30.89 -25.11
N VAL A 895 -58.24 -31.36 -26.34
CA VAL A 895 -58.18 -30.62 -27.60
C VAL A 895 -59.29 -31.10 -28.52
N LYS A 896 -59.69 -30.28 -29.51
CA LYS A 896 -60.64 -30.72 -30.54
C LYS A 896 -60.00 -31.86 -31.35
N GLN A 897 -60.77 -32.93 -31.59
CA GLN A 897 -60.29 -34.07 -32.39
C GLN A 897 -59.87 -33.60 -33.78
N ASP A 898 -58.64 -33.94 -34.18
CA ASP A 898 -58.07 -33.62 -35.48
C ASP A 898 -57.03 -34.67 -35.88
N ASP A 899 -57.45 -35.61 -36.73
CA ASP A 899 -56.60 -36.70 -37.18
C ASP A 899 -55.43 -36.22 -38.07
N LYS A 900 -55.54 -35.06 -38.74
CA LYS A 900 -54.43 -34.52 -39.55
C LYS A 900 -53.33 -33.98 -38.64
N VAL A 901 -53.71 -33.26 -37.59
CA VAL A 901 -52.77 -32.75 -36.58
C VAL A 901 -52.16 -33.90 -35.78
N ALA A 902 -52.96 -34.90 -35.40
CA ALA A 902 -52.47 -36.10 -34.73
C ALA A 902 -51.40 -36.82 -35.56
N MET A 903 -51.66 -37.00 -36.87
CA MET A 903 -50.73 -37.62 -37.79
C MET A 903 -49.42 -36.84 -37.90
N ALA A 904 -49.50 -35.51 -38.01
CA ALA A 904 -48.32 -34.65 -38.10
C ALA A 904 -47.41 -34.79 -36.85
N TRP A 905 -47.99 -34.88 -35.66
CA TRP A 905 -47.23 -35.09 -34.42
C TRP A 905 -46.68 -36.50 -34.30
N HIS A 906 -47.48 -37.53 -34.63
CA HIS A 906 -47.00 -38.91 -34.66
C HIS A 906 -45.86 -39.10 -35.67
N ARG A 907 -45.89 -38.44 -36.84
CA ARG A 907 -44.78 -38.47 -37.80
C ARG A 907 -43.49 -37.93 -37.21
N LYS A 908 -43.52 -36.75 -36.57
CA LYS A 908 -42.33 -36.16 -35.94
C LYS A 908 -41.74 -37.04 -34.85
N ALA A 909 -42.57 -37.65 -34.01
CA ALA A 909 -42.11 -38.59 -32.99
C ALA A 909 -41.54 -39.88 -33.60
N ALA A 910 -42.21 -40.41 -34.63
CA ALA A 910 -41.84 -41.65 -35.30
C ALA A 910 -40.51 -41.54 -36.07
N GLU A 911 -40.24 -40.38 -36.68
CA GLU A 911 -38.97 -40.06 -37.34
C GLU A 911 -37.80 -39.96 -36.36
N GLN A 912 -38.07 -39.63 -35.10
CA GLN A 912 -37.10 -39.66 -34.00
C GLN A 912 -36.94 -41.06 -33.35
N GLY A 913 -37.66 -42.06 -33.87
CA GLY A 913 -37.55 -43.45 -33.41
C GLY A 913 -38.60 -43.90 -32.39
N ASP A 914 -39.56 -43.05 -32.00
CA ASP A 914 -40.58 -43.44 -31.01
C ASP A 914 -41.49 -44.57 -31.54
N PHE A 915 -41.39 -45.76 -30.95
CA PHE A 915 -42.06 -46.96 -31.45
C PHE A 915 -43.58 -46.92 -31.33
N LEU A 916 -44.13 -46.21 -30.33
CA LEU A 916 -45.57 -46.04 -30.15
C LEU A 916 -46.14 -45.11 -31.22
N ALA A 917 -45.41 -44.04 -31.55
CA ALA A 917 -45.76 -43.15 -32.65
C ALA A 917 -45.64 -43.84 -34.01
N GLN A 918 -44.61 -44.68 -34.23
CA GLN A 918 -44.47 -45.49 -35.43
C GLN A 918 -45.65 -46.45 -35.61
N PHE A 919 -46.04 -47.16 -34.54
CA PHE A 919 -47.22 -48.03 -34.58
C PHE A 919 -48.50 -47.25 -34.88
N ASN A 920 -48.76 -46.15 -34.17
CA ASN A 920 -49.96 -45.34 -34.38
C ASN A 920 -49.99 -44.74 -35.79
N LEU A 921 -48.85 -44.33 -36.34
CA LEU A 921 -48.77 -43.86 -37.72
C LEU A 921 -49.08 -44.98 -38.71
N GLY A 922 -48.62 -46.21 -38.45
CA GLY A 922 -49.01 -47.40 -39.19
C GLY A 922 -50.53 -47.65 -39.16
N VAL A 923 -51.15 -47.50 -37.99
CA VAL A 923 -52.62 -47.59 -37.83
C VAL A 923 -53.35 -46.51 -38.62
N MET A 924 -52.84 -45.28 -38.62
CA MET A 924 -53.44 -44.16 -39.35
C MET A 924 -53.38 -44.37 -40.87
N TYR A 925 -52.26 -44.87 -41.39
CA TYR A 925 -52.13 -45.23 -42.80
C TYR A 925 -53.01 -46.41 -43.22
N ALA A 926 -53.11 -47.45 -42.38
CA ALA A 926 -53.94 -48.63 -42.67
C ALA A 926 -55.44 -48.28 -42.74
N ASN A 927 -55.90 -47.30 -41.96
CA ASN A 927 -57.32 -46.93 -41.88
C ASN A 927 -57.68 -45.62 -42.61
N GLY A 928 -56.71 -44.96 -43.26
CA GLY A 928 -56.94 -43.66 -43.90
C GLY A 928 -57.34 -42.54 -42.93
N ARG A 929 -56.84 -42.56 -41.68
CA ARG A 929 -57.15 -41.54 -40.67
C ARG A 929 -56.15 -40.38 -40.76
N GLY A 930 -56.61 -39.20 -41.14
CA GLY A 930 -55.76 -38.01 -41.30
C GLY A 930 -54.85 -38.04 -42.54
N VAL A 931 -54.88 -39.13 -43.31
CA VAL A 931 -54.13 -39.36 -44.56
C VAL A 931 -54.92 -40.29 -45.47
N GLU A 932 -54.63 -40.29 -46.77
CA GLU A 932 -55.13 -41.32 -47.67
C GLU A 932 -54.69 -42.72 -47.23
N GLN A 933 -55.59 -43.69 -47.31
CA GLN A 933 -55.31 -45.07 -46.93
C GLN A 933 -54.15 -45.61 -47.77
N ASN A 934 -53.11 -46.12 -47.11
CA ASN A 934 -51.91 -46.61 -47.77
C ASN A 934 -51.30 -47.78 -46.98
N GLU A 935 -51.60 -48.99 -47.41
CA GLU A 935 -51.16 -50.23 -46.75
C GLU A 935 -49.65 -50.47 -46.87
N GLN A 936 -49.01 -49.96 -47.93
CA GLN A 936 -47.54 -49.99 -48.08
C GLN A 936 -46.86 -49.12 -47.02
N ALA A 937 -47.35 -47.90 -46.84
CA ALA A 937 -46.85 -47.00 -45.82
C ALA A 937 -47.13 -47.56 -44.41
N ALA A 938 -48.30 -48.16 -44.19
CA ALA A 938 -48.63 -48.82 -42.94
C ALA A 938 -47.64 -49.94 -42.60
N ALA A 939 -47.30 -50.80 -43.57
CA ALA A 939 -46.32 -51.85 -43.42
C ALA A 939 -44.93 -51.35 -43.03
N VAL A 940 -44.45 -50.26 -43.66
CA VAL A 940 -43.15 -49.66 -43.34
C VAL A 940 -43.11 -49.19 -41.88
N TRP A 941 -44.17 -48.50 -41.43
CA TRP A 941 -44.23 -47.98 -40.07
C TRP A 941 -44.45 -49.06 -39.02
N TYR A 942 -45.26 -50.08 -39.31
CA TYR A 942 -45.33 -51.28 -38.46
C TYR A 942 -43.99 -52.00 -38.39
N GLY A 943 -43.25 -52.11 -39.50
CA GLY A 943 -41.91 -52.70 -39.54
C GLY A 943 -40.95 -52.07 -38.54
N LYS A 944 -40.85 -50.73 -38.55
CA LYS A 944 -39.98 -50.00 -37.61
C LYS A 944 -40.34 -50.23 -36.14
N ALA A 945 -41.63 -50.25 -35.81
CA ALA A 945 -42.09 -50.53 -34.45
C ALA A 945 -41.90 -52.02 -34.07
N ALA A 946 -42.10 -52.93 -35.02
CA ALA A 946 -41.96 -54.37 -34.84
C ALA A 946 -40.51 -54.80 -34.61
N GLU A 947 -39.55 -54.17 -35.29
CA GLU A 947 -38.10 -54.35 -35.10
C GLU A 947 -37.63 -53.90 -33.71
N GLN A 948 -38.31 -52.91 -33.11
CA GLN A 948 -38.10 -52.49 -31.73
C GLN A 948 -38.80 -53.38 -30.69
N GLY A 949 -39.45 -54.47 -31.13
CA GLY A 949 -40.07 -55.47 -30.25
C GLY A 949 -41.54 -55.23 -29.91
N TYR A 950 -42.23 -54.27 -30.54
CA TYR A 950 -43.63 -53.99 -30.20
C TYR A 950 -44.59 -55.04 -30.78
N SER A 951 -45.18 -55.87 -29.91
CA SER A 951 -45.97 -57.06 -30.29
C SER A 951 -47.18 -56.74 -31.17
N ALA A 952 -47.94 -55.68 -30.89
CA ALA A 952 -49.09 -55.30 -31.72
C ALA A 952 -48.68 -54.87 -33.15
N ALA A 953 -47.50 -54.26 -33.31
CA ALA A 953 -46.95 -53.96 -34.64
C ALA A 953 -46.52 -55.24 -35.37
N GLN A 954 -45.89 -56.18 -34.66
CA GLN A 954 -45.50 -57.49 -35.20
C GLN A 954 -46.74 -58.27 -35.68
N THR A 955 -47.83 -58.30 -34.90
CA THR A 955 -49.09 -58.95 -35.29
C THR A 955 -49.72 -58.29 -36.52
N ASN A 956 -49.81 -56.96 -36.54
CA ASN A 956 -50.39 -56.23 -37.67
C ASN A 956 -49.57 -56.40 -38.95
N LEU A 957 -48.24 -56.40 -38.84
CA LEU A 957 -47.34 -56.65 -39.97
C LEU A 957 -47.45 -58.09 -40.48
N GLY A 958 -47.52 -59.07 -39.57
CA GLY A 958 -47.77 -60.48 -39.92
C GLY A 958 -49.07 -60.67 -40.69
N ARG A 959 -50.11 -59.90 -40.35
CA ARG A 959 -51.39 -59.89 -41.07
C ARG A 959 -51.29 -59.31 -42.47
N LEU A 960 -50.54 -58.23 -42.67
CA LEU A 960 -50.31 -57.66 -44.00
C LEU A 960 -49.58 -58.66 -44.93
N TYR A 961 -48.56 -59.35 -44.41
CA TYR A 961 -47.85 -60.42 -45.14
C TYR A 961 -48.74 -61.62 -45.46
N ALA A 962 -49.55 -62.09 -44.50
CA ALA A 962 -50.41 -63.26 -44.68
C ALA A 962 -51.50 -63.03 -45.74
N ASN A 963 -52.04 -61.81 -45.80
CA ASN A 963 -53.13 -61.46 -46.71
C ASN A 963 -52.64 -60.89 -48.05
N GLY A 964 -51.35 -60.53 -48.17
CA GLY A 964 -50.82 -59.86 -49.36
C GLY A 964 -51.40 -58.46 -49.58
N VAL A 965 -51.70 -57.75 -48.49
CA VAL A 965 -52.34 -56.42 -48.54
C VAL A 965 -51.25 -55.36 -48.46
N GLY A 966 -51.14 -54.55 -49.52
CA GLY A 966 -50.06 -53.58 -49.69
C GLY A 966 -48.71 -54.19 -50.10
N MET A 967 -48.55 -55.52 -50.08
CA MET A 967 -47.30 -56.20 -50.42
C MET A 967 -47.54 -57.59 -51.00
N ALA A 968 -46.50 -58.22 -51.56
CA ALA A 968 -46.59 -59.60 -51.99
C ALA A 968 -46.91 -60.51 -50.79
N ARG A 969 -47.86 -61.43 -50.98
CA ARG A 969 -48.23 -62.40 -49.95
C ARG A 969 -47.05 -63.30 -49.62
N ASP A 970 -46.66 -63.32 -48.36
CA ASP A 970 -45.53 -64.12 -47.86
C ASP A 970 -45.89 -64.76 -46.51
N TYR A 971 -46.21 -66.05 -46.56
CA TYR A 971 -46.56 -66.79 -45.36
C TYR A 971 -45.34 -67.08 -44.46
N GLN A 972 -44.11 -67.10 -44.98
CA GLN A 972 -42.92 -67.29 -44.15
C GLN A 972 -42.65 -66.04 -43.30
N ALA A 973 -42.75 -64.86 -43.93
CA ALA A 973 -42.62 -63.58 -43.23
C ALA A 973 -43.75 -63.41 -42.19
N ALA A 974 -45.00 -63.74 -42.56
CA ALA A 974 -46.12 -63.70 -41.62
C ALA A 974 -45.90 -64.61 -40.40
N LEU A 975 -45.45 -65.85 -40.64
CA LEU A 975 -45.15 -66.82 -39.59
C LEU A 975 -44.08 -66.29 -38.63
N ALA A 976 -42.99 -65.73 -39.15
CA ALA A 976 -41.90 -65.19 -38.35
C ALA A 976 -42.37 -64.04 -37.43
N TRP A 977 -43.18 -63.12 -37.95
CA TRP A 977 -43.71 -62.01 -37.17
C TRP A 977 -44.75 -62.42 -36.14
N TYR A 978 -45.69 -63.30 -36.51
CA TYR A 978 -46.64 -63.82 -35.54
C TYR A 978 -45.96 -64.62 -34.42
N ARG A 979 -44.87 -65.34 -34.72
CA ARG A 979 -44.12 -66.06 -33.68
C ARG A 979 -43.50 -65.12 -32.66
N LYS A 980 -42.84 -64.05 -33.12
CA LYS A 980 -42.29 -63.01 -32.23
C LYS A 980 -43.37 -62.39 -31.35
N ALA A 981 -44.53 -62.04 -31.94
CA ALA A 981 -45.63 -61.45 -31.19
C ALA A 981 -46.25 -62.43 -30.17
N ALA A 982 -46.41 -63.69 -30.56
CA ALA A 982 -46.97 -64.74 -29.73
C ALA A 982 -46.06 -65.15 -28.55
N GLU A 983 -44.73 -65.00 -28.70
CA GLU A 983 -43.75 -65.16 -27.62
C GLU A 983 -43.84 -64.02 -26.59
N HIS A 984 -44.41 -62.87 -26.96
CA HIS A 984 -44.80 -61.78 -26.07
C HIS A 984 -46.30 -61.81 -25.70
N ASP A 985 -46.89 -63.02 -25.69
CA ASP A 985 -48.27 -63.30 -25.27
C ASP A 985 -49.40 -62.61 -26.06
N ASP A 986 -49.17 -62.15 -27.30
CA ASP A 986 -50.24 -61.55 -28.12
C ASP A 986 -51.29 -62.59 -28.58
N ALA A 987 -52.52 -62.47 -28.07
CA ALA A 987 -53.61 -63.43 -28.31
C ALA A 987 -54.01 -63.54 -29.79
N LEU A 988 -53.99 -62.43 -30.54
CA LEU A 988 -54.35 -62.40 -31.96
C LEU A 988 -53.29 -63.11 -32.81
N ALA A 989 -51.99 -62.90 -32.52
CA ALA A 989 -50.90 -63.64 -33.14
C ALA A 989 -50.94 -65.13 -32.82
N GLN A 990 -51.22 -65.50 -31.57
CA GLN A 990 -51.39 -66.91 -31.16
C GLN A 990 -52.53 -67.58 -31.95
N PHE A 991 -53.68 -66.91 -32.11
CA PHE A 991 -54.75 -67.40 -32.95
C PHE A 991 -54.33 -67.53 -34.43
N ASN A 992 -53.69 -66.51 -35.00
CA ASN A 992 -53.26 -66.53 -36.39
C ASN A 992 -52.23 -67.64 -36.65
N LEU A 993 -51.32 -67.91 -35.72
CA LEU A 993 -50.40 -69.06 -35.78
C LEU A 993 -51.18 -70.39 -35.77
N GLY A 994 -52.13 -70.55 -34.85
CA GLY A 994 -52.99 -71.73 -34.82
C GLY A 994 -53.69 -71.95 -36.16
N TRP A 995 -54.17 -70.86 -36.78
CA TRP A 995 -54.82 -70.89 -38.08
C TRP A 995 -53.86 -71.22 -39.24
N MET A 996 -52.60 -70.77 -39.18
CA MET A 996 -51.58 -71.15 -40.16
C MET A 996 -51.20 -72.63 -40.06
N TYR A 997 -51.07 -73.17 -38.84
CA TYR A 997 -50.77 -74.59 -38.63
C TYR A 997 -51.90 -75.53 -39.04
N VAL A 998 -53.18 -75.17 -38.84
CA VAL A 998 -54.30 -76.05 -39.20
C VAL A 998 -54.54 -76.11 -40.72
N ASN A 999 -54.15 -75.04 -41.44
CA ASN A 999 -54.30 -74.93 -42.89
C ASN A 999 -53.01 -75.20 -43.69
N GLY A 1000 -51.87 -75.32 -43.03
CA GLY A 1000 -50.58 -75.56 -43.68
C GLY A 1000 -50.03 -74.36 -44.47
N LEU A 1001 -50.23 -73.14 -43.98
CA LEU A 1001 -49.89 -71.90 -44.68
C LEU A 1001 -48.48 -71.44 -44.30
N GLY A 1002 -47.52 -71.59 -45.23
CA GLY A 1002 -46.11 -71.28 -44.94
C GLY A 1002 -45.46 -72.21 -43.91
N ILE A 1003 -46.17 -73.24 -43.45
CA ILE A 1003 -45.65 -74.25 -42.53
C ILE A 1003 -46.38 -75.56 -42.76
N ALA A 1004 -45.73 -76.69 -42.48
CA ALA A 1004 -46.37 -78.00 -42.56
C ALA A 1004 -47.59 -78.06 -41.63
N LYS A 1005 -48.70 -78.60 -42.15
CA LYS A 1005 -49.94 -78.76 -41.38
C LYS A 1005 -49.69 -79.58 -40.13
N ASN A 1006 -50.07 -79.05 -38.97
CA ASN A 1006 -49.91 -79.74 -37.69
C ASN A 1006 -51.08 -79.38 -36.74
N ASP A 1007 -52.07 -80.26 -36.67
CA ASP A 1007 -53.26 -80.04 -35.86
C ASP A 1007 -52.94 -80.02 -34.35
N ASN A 1008 -51.91 -80.74 -33.87
CA ASN A 1008 -51.51 -80.73 -32.44
C ASN A 1008 -50.96 -79.36 -32.04
N THR A 1009 -50.06 -78.80 -32.86
CA THR A 1009 -49.47 -77.48 -32.62
C THR A 1009 -50.51 -76.37 -32.80
N ALA A 1010 -51.42 -76.51 -33.77
CA ALA A 1010 -52.54 -75.59 -33.95
C ALA A 1010 -53.43 -75.54 -32.69
N ALA A 1011 -53.79 -76.70 -32.13
CA ALA A 1011 -54.60 -76.77 -30.91
C ALA A 1011 -53.89 -76.14 -29.70
N ALA A 1012 -52.56 -76.31 -29.58
CA ALA A 1012 -51.78 -75.67 -28.51
C ALA A 1012 -51.81 -74.12 -28.62
N TRP A 1013 -51.68 -73.58 -29.83
CA TRP A 1013 -51.75 -72.14 -30.06
C TRP A 1013 -53.17 -71.58 -29.88
N PHE A 1014 -54.19 -72.27 -30.39
CA PHE A 1014 -55.58 -71.90 -30.12
C PHE A 1014 -55.91 -71.94 -28.63
N ARG A 1015 -55.35 -72.89 -27.86
CA ARG A 1015 -55.53 -72.93 -26.40
C ARG A 1015 -55.00 -71.67 -25.73
N LYS A 1016 -53.77 -71.25 -26.02
CA LYS A 1016 -53.20 -70.02 -25.45
C LYS A 1016 -54.06 -68.79 -25.76
N ALA A 1017 -54.49 -68.62 -27.01
CA ALA A 1017 -55.37 -67.51 -27.39
C ALA A 1017 -56.77 -67.60 -26.74
N ALA A 1018 -57.32 -68.82 -26.63
CA ALA A 1018 -58.65 -69.07 -26.06
C ALA A 1018 -58.69 -68.83 -24.54
N GLU A 1019 -57.61 -69.14 -23.83
CA GLU A 1019 -57.43 -68.86 -22.39
C GLU A 1019 -57.36 -67.35 -22.11
N GLN A 1020 -56.84 -66.57 -23.06
CA GLN A 1020 -56.90 -65.10 -23.04
C GLN A 1020 -58.26 -64.52 -23.45
N GLY A 1021 -59.26 -65.37 -23.74
CA GLY A 1021 -60.62 -64.94 -24.09
C GLY A 1021 -60.87 -64.72 -25.59
N TYR A 1022 -59.93 -65.04 -26.49
CA TYR A 1022 -60.13 -64.77 -27.92
C TYR A 1022 -61.21 -65.68 -28.54
N ILE A 1023 -62.36 -65.10 -28.88
CA ILE A 1023 -63.60 -65.82 -29.25
C ILE A 1023 -63.38 -66.82 -30.39
N ALA A 1024 -62.72 -66.41 -31.48
CA ALA A 1024 -62.50 -67.30 -32.62
C ALA A 1024 -61.57 -68.47 -32.27
N ALA A 1025 -60.61 -68.30 -31.35
CA ALA A 1025 -59.78 -69.41 -30.87
C ALA A 1025 -60.59 -70.39 -30.01
N GLN A 1026 -61.49 -69.89 -29.16
CA GLN A 1026 -62.41 -70.73 -28.37
C GLN A 1026 -63.31 -71.59 -29.28
N VAL A 1027 -63.88 -71.01 -30.34
CA VAL A 1027 -64.68 -71.77 -31.32
C VAL A 1027 -63.84 -72.83 -32.03
N ASN A 1028 -62.66 -72.47 -32.53
CA ASN A 1028 -61.80 -73.40 -33.26
C ASN A 1028 -61.27 -74.52 -32.35
N LEU A 1029 -60.94 -74.23 -31.09
CA LEU A 1029 -60.54 -75.25 -30.13
C LEU A 1029 -61.71 -76.18 -29.76
N GLY A 1030 -62.92 -75.63 -29.62
CA GLY A 1030 -64.14 -76.41 -29.46
C GLY A 1030 -64.35 -77.39 -30.63
N LEU A 1031 -64.16 -76.92 -31.87
CA LEU A 1031 -64.22 -77.77 -33.08
C LEU A 1031 -63.16 -78.87 -33.09
N MET A 1032 -61.95 -78.58 -32.60
CA MET A 1032 -60.87 -79.57 -32.52
C MET A 1032 -61.17 -80.69 -31.52
N TYR A 1033 -61.73 -80.35 -30.35
CA TYR A 1033 -62.21 -81.34 -29.36
C TYR A 1033 -63.42 -82.14 -29.86
N ASP A 1034 -64.37 -81.49 -30.53
CA ASP A 1034 -65.57 -82.11 -31.09
C ASP A 1034 -65.24 -83.11 -32.22
N SER A 1035 -64.25 -82.78 -33.06
CA SER A 1035 -63.81 -83.64 -34.16
C SER A 1035 -62.69 -84.63 -33.81
N GLY A 1036 -61.98 -84.44 -32.70
CA GLY A 1036 -60.78 -85.21 -32.35
C GLY A 1036 -59.55 -84.86 -33.20
N ARG A 1037 -59.53 -83.66 -33.81
CA ARG A 1037 -58.40 -83.19 -34.63
C ARG A 1037 -57.40 -82.45 -33.76
N GLY A 1038 -56.16 -82.97 -33.66
CA GLY A 1038 -55.08 -82.33 -32.91
C GLY A 1038 -55.16 -82.46 -31.39
N VAL A 1039 -56.29 -82.94 -30.88
CA VAL A 1039 -56.56 -83.26 -29.47
C VAL A 1039 -57.41 -84.53 -29.42
N ALA A 1040 -57.37 -85.24 -28.29
CA ALA A 1040 -58.28 -86.36 -28.07
C ALA A 1040 -59.73 -85.86 -28.15
N LYS A 1041 -60.58 -86.65 -28.81
CA LYS A 1041 -61.99 -86.33 -28.98
C LYS A 1041 -62.68 -86.27 -27.62
N ASP A 1042 -63.26 -85.13 -27.28
CA ASP A 1042 -63.88 -84.88 -25.98
C ASP A 1042 -65.02 -83.86 -26.13
N TYR A 1043 -66.25 -84.35 -26.11
CA TYR A 1043 -67.43 -83.51 -26.26
C TYR A 1043 -67.67 -82.61 -25.05
N LYS A 1044 -67.24 -82.99 -23.84
CA LYS A 1044 -67.38 -82.13 -22.66
C LYS A 1044 -66.41 -80.96 -22.74
N ALA A 1045 -65.17 -81.21 -23.14
CA ALA A 1045 -64.21 -80.14 -23.38
C ALA A 1045 -64.66 -79.20 -24.52
N ALA A 1046 -65.21 -79.76 -25.61
CA ALA A 1046 -65.78 -78.95 -26.68
C ALA A 1046 -66.94 -78.06 -26.20
N GLU A 1047 -67.85 -78.61 -25.38
CA GLU A 1047 -68.97 -77.87 -24.79
C GLU A 1047 -68.49 -76.67 -23.95
N VAL A 1048 -67.47 -76.84 -23.11
CA VAL A 1048 -66.91 -75.74 -22.30
C VAL A 1048 -66.42 -74.60 -23.20
N TRP A 1049 -65.68 -74.93 -24.26
CA TRP A 1049 -65.14 -73.91 -25.16
C TRP A 1049 -66.21 -73.24 -26.01
N TYR A 1050 -67.18 -74.00 -26.52
CA TYR A 1050 -68.32 -73.42 -27.23
C TYR A 1050 -69.16 -72.54 -26.32
N ARG A 1051 -69.39 -72.93 -25.05
CA ARG A 1051 -70.11 -72.11 -24.06
C ARG A 1051 -69.43 -70.77 -23.84
N LYS A 1052 -68.12 -70.75 -23.57
CA LYS A 1052 -67.34 -69.51 -23.43
C LYS A 1052 -67.46 -68.59 -24.64
N ALA A 1053 -67.42 -69.14 -25.86
CA ALA A 1053 -67.58 -68.35 -27.08
C ALA A 1053 -69.03 -67.90 -27.33
N ALA A 1054 -70.01 -68.73 -26.97
CA ALA A 1054 -71.43 -68.47 -27.16
C ALA A 1054 -71.97 -67.38 -26.22
N GLU A 1055 -71.49 -67.35 -24.98
CA GLU A 1055 -71.80 -66.32 -23.97
C GLU A 1055 -71.21 -64.96 -24.38
N GLN A 1056 -70.09 -64.96 -25.11
CA GLN A 1056 -69.52 -63.76 -25.75
C GLN A 1056 -70.20 -63.40 -27.09
N GLY A 1057 -71.27 -64.10 -27.47
CA GLY A 1057 -72.11 -63.75 -28.62
C GLY A 1057 -71.82 -64.49 -29.93
N SER A 1058 -70.92 -65.48 -29.97
CA SER A 1058 -70.60 -66.19 -31.23
C SER A 1058 -71.78 -67.02 -31.75
N ALA A 1059 -72.40 -66.61 -32.86
CA ALA A 1059 -73.48 -67.35 -33.52
C ALA A 1059 -73.08 -68.79 -33.91
N SER A 1060 -71.85 -69.01 -34.37
CA SER A 1060 -71.35 -70.35 -34.71
C SER A 1060 -71.22 -71.23 -33.46
N ALA A 1061 -70.73 -70.69 -32.34
CA ALA A 1061 -70.65 -71.43 -31.09
C ALA A 1061 -72.03 -71.77 -30.52
N GLN A 1062 -72.96 -70.82 -30.58
CA GLN A 1062 -74.35 -71.00 -30.19
C GLN A 1062 -75.01 -72.11 -31.03
N PHE A 1063 -74.79 -72.12 -32.35
CA PHE A 1063 -75.25 -73.22 -33.20
C PHE A 1063 -74.66 -74.58 -32.77
N GLN A 1064 -73.34 -74.64 -32.52
CA GLN A 1064 -72.70 -75.89 -32.10
C GLN A 1064 -73.23 -76.39 -30.75
N LEU A 1065 -73.46 -75.52 -29.77
CA LEU A 1065 -74.11 -75.90 -28.51
C LEU A 1065 -75.53 -76.39 -28.73
N GLY A 1066 -76.31 -75.70 -29.58
CA GLY A 1066 -77.65 -76.13 -29.95
C GLY A 1066 -77.66 -77.57 -30.48
N ARG A 1067 -76.70 -77.90 -31.36
CA ARG A 1067 -76.50 -79.24 -31.92
C ARG A 1067 -76.03 -80.27 -30.89
N MET A 1068 -75.16 -79.87 -29.96
CA MET A 1068 -74.69 -80.78 -28.91
C MET A 1068 -75.79 -81.13 -27.92
N TYR A 1069 -76.67 -80.19 -27.56
CA TYR A 1069 -77.81 -80.47 -26.70
C TYR A 1069 -78.94 -81.22 -27.40
N SER A 1070 -79.08 -81.10 -28.72
CA SER A 1070 -80.09 -81.86 -29.47
C SER A 1070 -79.68 -83.32 -29.62
N ASP A 1071 -78.47 -83.59 -30.10
CA ASP A 1071 -78.04 -84.92 -30.56
C ASP A 1071 -76.56 -85.24 -30.29
N GLY A 1072 -75.87 -84.46 -29.44
CA GLY A 1072 -74.46 -84.65 -29.10
C GLY A 1072 -74.18 -85.94 -28.32
N PRO A 1073 -73.18 -86.75 -28.71
CA PRO A 1073 -72.75 -87.89 -27.90
C PRO A 1073 -72.12 -87.42 -26.58
N ASP A 1074 -72.35 -88.17 -25.50
CA ASP A 1074 -71.81 -87.90 -24.15
C ASP A 1074 -72.23 -86.55 -23.50
N ILE A 1075 -73.14 -85.82 -24.14
CA ILE A 1075 -73.84 -84.65 -23.60
C ILE A 1075 -75.30 -85.04 -23.32
N ALA A 1076 -75.80 -84.68 -22.14
CA ALA A 1076 -77.20 -84.93 -21.81
C ALA A 1076 -78.12 -84.17 -22.77
N ARG A 1077 -79.07 -84.87 -23.39
CA ARG A 1077 -80.02 -84.25 -24.31
C ARG A 1077 -80.90 -83.24 -23.56
N ASP A 1078 -80.93 -82.02 -24.07
CA ASP A 1078 -81.76 -80.94 -23.56
C ASP A 1078 -82.30 -80.13 -24.75
N TYR A 1079 -83.49 -80.51 -25.20
CA TYR A 1079 -84.11 -79.86 -26.35
C TYR A 1079 -84.50 -78.41 -26.07
N GLN A 1080 -84.75 -78.03 -24.81
CA GLN A 1080 -85.10 -76.66 -24.46
C GLN A 1080 -83.87 -75.74 -24.53
N ALA A 1081 -82.73 -76.20 -23.99
CA ALA A 1081 -81.45 -75.52 -24.17
C ALA A 1081 -81.03 -75.47 -25.64
N ALA A 1082 -81.24 -76.57 -26.40
CA ALA A 1082 -80.95 -76.62 -27.82
C ALA A 1082 -81.71 -75.54 -28.61
N VAL A 1083 -83.02 -75.41 -28.38
CA VAL A 1083 -83.84 -74.34 -28.98
C VAL A 1083 -83.33 -72.96 -28.58
N GLY A 1084 -83.04 -72.73 -27.30
CA GLY A 1084 -82.56 -71.43 -26.83
C GLY A 1084 -81.28 -70.98 -27.54
N TRP A 1085 -80.35 -71.92 -27.75
CA TRP A 1085 -79.11 -71.64 -28.48
C TRP A 1085 -79.32 -71.51 -29.99
N TYR A 1086 -80.14 -72.36 -30.60
CA TYR A 1086 -80.48 -72.21 -32.01
C TYR A 1086 -81.19 -70.90 -32.31
N LEU A 1087 -82.06 -70.43 -31.42
CA LEU A 1087 -82.75 -69.15 -31.57
C LEU A 1087 -81.76 -67.99 -31.58
N LYS A 1088 -80.85 -67.91 -30.59
CA LYS A 1088 -79.82 -66.87 -30.52
C LYS A 1088 -78.93 -66.84 -31.77
N ALA A 1089 -78.54 -68.01 -32.29
CA ALA A 1089 -77.77 -68.09 -33.53
C ALA A 1089 -78.60 -67.69 -34.76
N SER A 1090 -79.89 -68.06 -34.77
CA SER A 1090 -80.82 -67.80 -35.87
C SER A 1090 -81.18 -66.33 -36.02
N GLU A 1091 -81.35 -65.61 -34.90
CA GLU A 1091 -81.59 -64.16 -34.85
C GLU A 1091 -80.39 -63.37 -35.38
N GLN A 1092 -79.18 -63.90 -35.22
CA GLN A 1092 -77.96 -63.37 -35.84
C GLN A 1092 -77.79 -63.77 -37.31
N GLY A 1093 -78.78 -64.45 -37.90
CA GLY A 1093 -78.78 -64.82 -39.31
C GLY A 1093 -78.13 -66.17 -39.64
N HIS A 1094 -77.72 -66.99 -38.67
CA HIS A 1094 -77.00 -68.25 -38.95
C HIS A 1094 -77.90 -69.29 -39.67
N ALA A 1095 -77.75 -69.43 -40.98
CA ALA A 1095 -78.63 -70.24 -41.85
C ALA A 1095 -78.85 -71.69 -41.38
N THR A 1096 -77.80 -72.37 -40.95
CA THR A 1096 -77.92 -73.75 -40.44
C THR A 1096 -78.69 -73.80 -39.13
N ALA A 1097 -78.54 -72.79 -38.25
CA ALA A 1097 -79.28 -72.75 -37.00
C ALA A 1097 -80.77 -72.50 -37.27
N GLN A 1098 -81.09 -71.65 -38.25
CA GLN A 1098 -82.47 -71.40 -38.69
C GLN A 1098 -83.11 -72.69 -39.24
N THR A 1099 -82.35 -73.49 -40.01
CA THR A 1099 -82.82 -74.79 -40.50
C THR A 1099 -83.12 -75.75 -39.35
N TYR A 1100 -82.20 -75.87 -38.39
CA TYR A 1100 -82.38 -76.76 -37.24
C TYR A 1100 -83.48 -76.27 -36.30
N LEU A 1101 -83.64 -74.96 -36.11
CA LEU A 1101 -84.75 -74.37 -35.36
C LEU A 1101 -86.09 -74.68 -36.03
N GLY A 1102 -86.16 -74.57 -37.37
CA GLY A 1102 -87.30 -75.02 -38.16
C GLY A 1102 -87.62 -76.51 -37.94
N LEU A 1103 -86.61 -77.37 -37.83
CA LEU A 1103 -86.77 -78.79 -37.52
C LEU A 1103 -87.31 -79.01 -36.10
N MET A 1104 -86.88 -78.22 -35.12
CA MET A 1104 -87.40 -78.28 -33.75
C MET A 1104 -88.90 -77.94 -33.70
N TYR A 1105 -89.32 -76.87 -34.39
CA TYR A 1105 -90.73 -76.48 -34.52
C TYR A 1105 -91.56 -77.48 -35.35
N THR A 1106 -90.98 -78.10 -36.39
CA THR A 1106 -91.67 -79.11 -37.20
C THR A 1106 -92.00 -80.37 -36.38
N ASN A 1107 -91.07 -80.77 -35.51
CA ASN A 1107 -91.17 -82.02 -34.76
C ASN A 1107 -91.70 -81.83 -33.33
N GLY A 1108 -91.88 -80.58 -32.86
CA GLY A 1108 -92.29 -80.28 -31.49
C GLY A 1108 -91.24 -80.65 -30.43
N ARG A 1109 -89.94 -80.58 -30.77
CA ARG A 1109 -88.84 -80.92 -29.86
C ARG A 1109 -88.37 -79.66 -29.13
N GLY A 1110 -88.56 -79.60 -27.81
CA GLY A 1110 -88.16 -78.44 -26.98
C GLY A 1110 -89.02 -77.19 -27.16
N VAL A 1111 -89.94 -77.19 -28.12
CA VAL A 1111 -90.96 -76.15 -28.41
C VAL A 1111 -92.25 -76.81 -28.87
N ALA A 1112 -93.38 -76.11 -28.76
CA ALA A 1112 -94.65 -76.57 -29.32
C ALA A 1112 -94.54 -76.72 -30.85
N LYS A 1113 -95.12 -77.82 -31.38
CA LYS A 1113 -95.15 -78.07 -32.82
C LYS A 1113 -95.89 -76.93 -33.53
N ASN A 1114 -95.21 -76.22 -34.44
CA ASN A 1114 -95.77 -75.11 -35.19
C ASN A 1114 -95.19 -75.08 -36.61
N ASN A 1115 -96.00 -75.49 -37.59
CA ASN A 1115 -95.56 -75.56 -38.99
C ASN A 1115 -95.38 -74.18 -39.64
N GLU A 1116 -96.14 -73.16 -39.22
CA GLU A 1116 -96.01 -71.79 -39.75
C GLU A 1116 -94.68 -71.18 -39.33
N THR A 1117 -94.36 -71.25 -38.03
CA THR A 1117 -93.07 -70.79 -37.49
C THR A 1117 -91.91 -71.59 -38.08
N ALA A 1118 -92.07 -72.90 -38.25
CA ALA A 1118 -91.06 -73.72 -38.93
C ALA A 1118 -90.80 -73.24 -40.36
N ALA A 1119 -91.85 -72.97 -41.13
CA ALA A 1119 -91.72 -72.48 -42.51
C ALA A 1119 -91.05 -71.11 -42.61
N ILE A 1120 -91.29 -70.20 -41.65
CA ILE A 1120 -90.58 -68.92 -41.58
C ILE A 1120 -89.08 -69.14 -41.43
N TRP A 1121 -88.66 -70.01 -40.52
CA TRP A 1121 -87.25 -70.28 -40.30
C TRP A 1121 -86.59 -71.03 -41.46
N TYR A 1122 -87.28 -72.01 -42.05
CA TYR A 1122 -86.80 -72.65 -43.27
C TYR A 1122 -86.69 -71.67 -44.43
N ARG A 1123 -87.62 -70.72 -44.57
CA ARG A 1123 -87.55 -69.69 -45.61
C ARG A 1123 -86.30 -68.83 -45.45
N LYS A 1124 -86.05 -68.29 -44.25
CA LYS A 1124 -84.84 -67.50 -43.97
C LYS A 1124 -83.56 -68.28 -44.30
N ALA A 1125 -83.52 -69.57 -44.01
CA ALA A 1125 -82.37 -70.42 -44.34
C ALA A 1125 -82.28 -70.77 -45.84
N ALA A 1126 -83.42 -70.98 -46.50
CA ALA A 1126 -83.53 -71.32 -47.91
C ALA A 1126 -83.16 -70.14 -48.82
N GLU A 1127 -83.55 -68.93 -48.44
CA GLU A 1127 -83.17 -67.67 -49.09
C GLU A 1127 -81.66 -67.40 -48.95
N GLN A 1128 -81.00 -67.98 -47.94
CA GLN A 1128 -79.54 -67.96 -47.82
C GLN A 1128 -78.84 -69.07 -48.62
N GLY A 1129 -79.59 -69.91 -49.36
CA GLY A 1129 -79.04 -70.99 -50.18
C GLY A 1129 -78.85 -72.32 -49.44
N THR A 1130 -79.47 -72.52 -48.27
CA THR A 1130 -79.32 -73.79 -47.56
C THR A 1130 -80.11 -74.90 -48.26
N ALA A 1131 -79.41 -75.82 -48.95
CA ALA A 1131 -80.02 -76.90 -49.73
C ALA A 1131 -80.95 -77.81 -48.91
N ILE A 1132 -80.64 -78.03 -47.63
CA ILE A 1132 -81.51 -78.80 -46.71
C ILE A 1132 -82.79 -78.03 -46.41
N ALA A 1133 -82.71 -76.73 -46.15
CA ALA A 1133 -83.89 -75.90 -45.90
C ALA A 1133 -84.76 -75.76 -47.15
N GLN A 1134 -84.15 -75.57 -48.32
CA GLN A 1134 -84.85 -75.54 -49.61
C GLN A 1134 -85.59 -76.85 -49.88
N TYR A 1135 -84.95 -78.00 -49.62
CA TYR A 1135 -85.58 -79.31 -49.73
C TYR A 1135 -86.77 -79.47 -48.79
N ILE A 1136 -86.60 -79.13 -47.50
CA ILE A 1136 -87.68 -79.26 -46.51
C ILE A 1136 -88.83 -78.30 -46.83
N LEU A 1137 -88.51 -77.04 -47.16
CA LEU A 1137 -89.51 -76.03 -47.49
C LEU A 1137 -90.26 -76.38 -48.77
N SER A 1138 -89.61 -77.02 -49.76
CA SER A 1138 -90.27 -77.57 -50.94
C SER A 1138 -91.40 -78.54 -50.57
N SER A 1139 -91.13 -79.51 -49.70
CA SER A 1139 -92.18 -80.44 -49.21
C SER A 1139 -93.29 -79.69 -48.48
N LYS A 1140 -92.97 -78.66 -47.69
CA LYS A 1140 -93.98 -77.82 -47.02
C LYS A 1140 -94.90 -77.11 -48.03
N TYR A 1141 -94.38 -76.56 -49.13
CA TYR A 1141 -95.17 -75.94 -50.19
C TYR A 1141 -95.95 -76.97 -51.03
N ALA A 1142 -95.40 -78.16 -51.29
CA ALA A 1142 -96.11 -79.22 -52.02
C ALA A 1142 -97.30 -79.80 -51.23
N GLU A 1143 -97.19 -79.82 -49.90
CA GLU A 1143 -98.19 -80.42 -48.99
C GLU A 1143 -99.10 -79.37 -48.33
N GLY A 1144 -98.82 -78.07 -48.48
CA GLY A 1144 -99.57 -76.99 -47.82
C GLY A 1144 -99.38 -76.95 -46.29
N GLN A 1145 -98.22 -77.38 -45.78
CA GLN A 1145 -97.95 -77.46 -44.34
C GLN A 1145 -97.32 -76.15 -43.82
N GLY A 1146 -98.13 -75.29 -43.20
CA GLY A 1146 -97.67 -74.02 -42.62
C GLY A 1146 -97.33 -72.94 -43.66
N VAL A 1147 -97.59 -73.22 -44.94
CA VAL A 1147 -97.56 -72.30 -46.08
C VAL A 1147 -98.71 -72.67 -47.01
N GLU A 1148 -99.20 -71.72 -47.81
CA GLU A 1148 -100.17 -72.00 -48.86
C GLU A 1148 -99.58 -72.97 -49.89
N LYS A 1149 -100.35 -73.98 -50.31
CA LYS A 1149 -99.87 -75.00 -51.23
C LYS A 1149 -99.53 -74.35 -52.59
N ASN A 1150 -98.29 -74.52 -53.05
CA ASN A 1150 -97.81 -73.93 -54.29
C ASN A 1150 -96.76 -74.85 -54.96
N ASP A 1151 -97.18 -75.60 -55.97
CA ASP A 1151 -96.34 -76.58 -56.66
C ASP A 1151 -95.24 -75.91 -57.52
N VAL A 1152 -95.44 -74.66 -58.00
CA VAL A 1152 -94.42 -73.87 -58.71
C VAL A 1152 -93.27 -73.53 -57.77
N ILE A 1153 -93.58 -73.00 -56.58
CA ILE A 1153 -92.57 -72.65 -55.57
C ILE A 1153 -91.91 -73.89 -54.98
N ALA A 1154 -92.66 -74.98 -54.78
CA ALA A 1154 -92.08 -76.27 -54.40
C ALA A 1154 -91.04 -76.72 -55.45
N TYR A 1155 -91.36 -76.60 -56.73
CA TYR A 1155 -90.44 -76.96 -57.81
C TYR A 1155 -89.21 -76.02 -57.91
N VAL A 1156 -89.37 -74.72 -57.65
CA VAL A 1156 -88.24 -73.78 -57.54
C VAL A 1156 -87.29 -74.23 -56.43
N LEU A 1157 -87.84 -74.43 -55.23
CA LEU A 1157 -87.07 -74.78 -54.04
C LEU A 1157 -86.37 -76.13 -54.18
N ILE A 1158 -87.03 -77.15 -54.73
CA ILE A 1158 -86.41 -78.45 -54.93
C ILE A 1158 -85.32 -78.40 -56.00
N SER A 1159 -85.49 -77.57 -57.03
CA SER A 1159 -84.47 -77.37 -58.06
C SER A 1159 -83.24 -76.66 -57.50
N LEU A 1160 -83.44 -75.65 -56.66
CA LEU A 1160 -82.36 -74.99 -55.92
C LEU A 1160 -81.68 -75.96 -54.95
N ALA A 1161 -82.44 -76.80 -54.24
CA ALA A 1161 -81.87 -77.81 -53.34
C ALA A 1161 -81.03 -78.86 -54.08
N ALA A 1162 -81.46 -79.27 -55.28
CA ALA A 1162 -80.71 -80.19 -56.13
C ALA A 1162 -79.42 -79.53 -56.66
N ALA A 1163 -79.49 -78.28 -57.11
CA ALA A 1163 -78.32 -77.50 -57.50
C ALA A 1163 -77.36 -77.28 -56.31
N GLY A 1164 -77.90 -77.16 -55.10
CA GLY A 1164 -77.17 -77.10 -53.84
C GLY A 1164 -76.66 -78.46 -53.32
N GLY A 1165 -76.76 -79.53 -54.12
CA GLY A 1165 -76.16 -80.83 -53.83
C GLY A 1165 -76.99 -81.78 -52.96
N ASN A 1166 -78.27 -81.49 -52.70
CA ASN A 1166 -79.15 -82.43 -52.01
C ASN A 1166 -79.55 -83.57 -52.95
N LYS A 1167 -78.99 -84.77 -52.72
CA LYS A 1167 -79.18 -85.94 -53.59
C LYS A 1167 -80.64 -86.41 -53.68
N ASN A 1168 -81.42 -86.24 -52.61
CA ASN A 1168 -82.82 -86.64 -52.58
C ASN A 1168 -83.72 -85.63 -53.33
N ALA A 1169 -83.23 -84.41 -53.59
CA ALA A 1169 -83.99 -83.38 -54.27
C ALA A 1169 -84.20 -83.70 -55.76
N THR A 1170 -83.28 -84.39 -56.42
CA THR A 1170 -83.38 -84.70 -57.86
C THR A 1170 -84.60 -85.57 -58.19
N GLU A 1171 -84.86 -86.60 -57.38
CA GLU A 1171 -85.99 -87.51 -57.55
C GLU A 1171 -87.34 -86.81 -57.27
N VAL A 1172 -87.38 -85.99 -56.21
CA VAL A 1172 -88.56 -85.19 -55.87
C VAL A 1172 -88.82 -84.11 -56.93
N ARG A 1173 -87.76 -83.55 -57.54
CA ARG A 1173 -87.86 -82.58 -58.64
C ARG A 1173 -88.55 -83.18 -59.86
N GLU A 1174 -88.14 -84.36 -60.29
CA GLU A 1174 -88.77 -85.05 -61.43
C GLU A 1174 -90.25 -85.32 -61.18
N THR A 1175 -90.59 -85.71 -59.94
CA THR A 1175 -91.98 -85.95 -59.54
C THR A 1175 -92.82 -84.66 -59.54
N LEU A 1176 -92.27 -83.54 -59.05
CA LEU A 1176 -92.96 -82.25 -59.06
C LEU A 1176 -93.06 -81.66 -60.48
N GLN A 1177 -92.09 -81.93 -61.35
CA GLN A 1177 -92.10 -81.51 -62.75
C GLN A 1177 -93.34 -82.04 -63.49
N GLN A 1178 -93.70 -83.30 -63.26
CA GLN A 1178 -94.86 -83.94 -63.90
C GLN A 1178 -96.20 -83.33 -63.48
N LYS A 1179 -96.24 -82.58 -62.37
CA LYS A 1179 -97.46 -81.91 -61.87
C LYS A 1179 -97.66 -80.51 -62.44
N LEU A 1180 -96.66 -79.95 -63.09
CA LEU A 1180 -96.67 -78.59 -63.63
C LEU A 1180 -97.08 -78.60 -65.10
N ASN A 1181 -97.92 -77.66 -65.51
CA ASN A 1181 -98.11 -77.40 -66.93
C ASN A 1181 -96.91 -76.63 -67.51
N SER A 1182 -96.86 -76.49 -68.84
CA SER A 1182 -95.71 -75.86 -69.52
C SER A 1182 -95.43 -74.42 -69.07
N GLU A 1183 -96.48 -73.61 -68.84
CA GLU A 1183 -96.36 -72.21 -68.41
C GLU A 1183 -95.83 -72.12 -66.96
N GLN A 1184 -96.36 -72.96 -66.06
CA GLN A 1184 -95.93 -73.07 -64.68
C GLN A 1184 -94.49 -73.59 -64.54
N LEU A 1185 -94.08 -74.51 -65.41
CA LEU A 1185 -92.72 -75.04 -65.43
C LEU A 1185 -91.71 -74.01 -65.92
N GLU A 1186 -92.06 -73.24 -66.95
CA GLU A 1186 -91.21 -72.18 -67.50
C GLU A 1186 -91.02 -71.03 -66.49
N GLU A 1187 -92.10 -70.62 -65.81
CA GLU A 1187 -92.05 -69.67 -64.70
C GLU A 1187 -91.11 -70.15 -63.58
N ALA A 1188 -91.26 -71.41 -63.15
CA ALA A 1188 -90.41 -71.97 -62.09
C ALA A 1188 -88.93 -71.99 -62.51
N LEU A 1189 -88.62 -72.36 -63.76
CA LEU A 1189 -87.26 -72.38 -64.28
C LEU A 1189 -86.66 -70.97 -64.40
N TYR A 1190 -87.47 -69.95 -64.70
CA TYR A 1190 -87.03 -68.56 -64.71
C TYR A 1190 -86.58 -68.09 -63.32
N ILE A 1191 -87.38 -68.39 -62.28
CA ILE A 1191 -87.04 -68.05 -60.90
C ILE A 1191 -85.74 -68.74 -60.48
N VAL A 1192 -85.57 -70.02 -60.81
CA VAL A 1192 -84.34 -70.79 -60.51
C VAL A 1192 -83.10 -70.18 -61.16
N ARG A 1193 -83.21 -69.66 -62.39
CA ARG A 1193 -82.07 -69.06 -63.12
C ARG A 1193 -81.70 -67.66 -62.64
N THR A 1194 -82.67 -66.89 -62.19
CA THR A 1194 -82.49 -65.47 -61.85
C THR A 1194 -82.21 -65.23 -60.37
N TRP A 1195 -82.66 -66.13 -59.50
CA TRP A 1195 -82.47 -66.02 -58.07
C TRP A 1195 -80.98 -66.17 -57.68
N LYS A 1196 -80.54 -65.32 -56.74
CA LYS A 1196 -79.21 -65.36 -56.15
C LYS A 1196 -79.31 -65.60 -54.64
N PRO A 1197 -78.42 -66.41 -54.05
CA PRO A 1197 -78.35 -66.58 -52.60
C PRO A 1197 -78.31 -65.23 -51.86
N GLY A 1198 -79.11 -65.10 -50.81
CA GLY A 1198 -79.31 -63.88 -50.03
C GLY A 1198 -80.51 -63.03 -50.47
N SER A 1199 -81.18 -63.37 -51.57
CA SER A 1199 -82.39 -62.67 -52.04
C SER A 1199 -83.67 -63.43 -51.63
N PRO A 1200 -84.79 -62.73 -51.37
CA PRO A 1200 -86.09 -63.38 -51.18
C PRO A 1200 -86.48 -64.24 -52.39
N ILE A 1201 -87.09 -65.41 -52.14
CA ILE A 1201 -87.64 -66.23 -53.22
C ILE A 1201 -89.01 -65.64 -53.60
N PRO A 1202 -89.28 -65.29 -54.87
CA PRO A 1202 -90.57 -64.72 -55.28
C PRO A 1202 -91.72 -65.71 -55.02
N LEU A 1203 -92.82 -65.27 -54.38
CA LEU A 1203 -93.92 -66.16 -53.93
C LEU A 1203 -95.27 -65.89 -54.61
N SER A 1204 -95.32 -65.02 -55.62
CA SER A 1204 -96.55 -64.63 -56.31
C SER A 1204 -96.39 -64.78 -57.82
N THR A 1205 -97.32 -65.49 -58.45
CA THR A 1205 -97.41 -65.76 -59.89
C THR A 1205 -98.05 -64.62 -60.70
N LYS A 1206 -98.29 -63.45 -60.10
CA LYS A 1206 -99.01 -62.32 -60.72
C LYS A 1206 -98.13 -61.19 -61.30
N SER A 1207 -96.82 -61.38 -61.46
CA SER A 1207 -95.95 -60.29 -61.94
C SER A 1207 -94.80 -60.69 -62.86
N VAL A 1208 -94.92 -61.81 -63.59
CA VAL A 1208 -94.00 -62.10 -64.69
C VAL A 1208 -94.73 -61.85 -66.01
N ALA A 1209 -94.47 -60.71 -66.62
CA ALA A 1209 -94.95 -60.41 -67.97
C ALA A 1209 -94.20 -61.28 -68.98
N VAL A 1210 -94.94 -62.01 -69.81
CA VAL A 1210 -94.48 -62.92 -70.88
C VAL A 1210 -93.92 -62.13 -72.09
N SER A 1211 -93.15 -61.06 -71.87
CA SER A 1211 -92.61 -60.22 -72.97
C SER A 1211 -91.09 -60.11 -73.02
N GLU A 1212 -90.35 -60.90 -72.23
CA GLU A 1212 -88.90 -61.07 -72.35
C GLU A 1212 -88.50 -62.56 -72.24
N LEU A 1213 -89.10 -63.38 -73.10
CA LEU A 1213 -88.65 -64.73 -73.45
C LEU A 1213 -87.94 -64.72 -74.81
#